data_AF-A0A957TSF7-F1
#
_entry.id   AF-A0A957TSF7-F1
#
_cell.length_a   1.000
_cell.length_b   1.000
_cell.length_c   1.000
_cell.angle_alpha   90.00
_cell.angle_beta   90.00
_cell.angle_gamma   90.00
#
_symmetry.space_group_name_H-M   'P 1'
#
loop_
_entity.id
_entity.type
_entity.pdbx_description
1 polymer ?
#
loop_
_entity_poly.entity_id
_entity_poly.type
_entity_poly.pdbx_seq_one_letter_code
_entity_poly.pdbx_strand_id
1 'polypeptide(L)'
;MDTNGTRFHLYQTEADWRRCRLADQPAAVTDWIAFSRQENAPAWLHLAWSAAQGLTLAPQLARFPRSRRDQPLTPESRRGAAVDQFGNWYWIGHDQQQIFWLPAGTGRPALFWPQQDAPPATVTGAFAPSHPTAVVPATLGGLTVTTHHYLVVGDLTAGGLLIFDLHRGGEPTRVTLPAGTDFAPFDMAAAADGGFWVLDRVHRAYWAFDRSFQLRNVGPTQEPPTDTLAFRPVNAKAPGSAGASTAAIASPPQEVAGVDLSLLADPIAIEAGPAQSVFLLDRQPDDAASVLYHFVDGVEQLQLPLEDTVDVVTLTGTTAATTLQVVAHDIAYVADESRLYVVERDGNQALAFQLFLDESPVGLRLSTSYLPLQNFGSRALVRQGSALYYDLTGSNRANDRAVRWVQLQPFEESRYQRTGTIETPVLDGRAHDCTWHRIFIDGCLPSETTVEVWTRASDDLTLLPTVPFTREPDLYLRGAGTEIANYAPFTETQLAKEGVGTWELLCQQLRGRYAQLRLVLQGNGRVTPQVHAARAYYPRFSYAKEYLPAVYLEDATAANFTERLLANMEGFYTEIEGEIRAVYSLFDGRSAPADALDWLAGWLGLVVDPIWGTIQQRRQEALGPRIASRPTDRRRLFIRFARRLYERRGTAAGIKFALQLLLEPCLEELLARFHRAAV
;
A
#
# COMPACT_ATOMS: atom_id res chain seq x y z
N MET A 1 -8.97 -22.78 27.96
CA MET A 1 -9.93 -23.43 28.86
C MET A 1 -10.05 -22.50 30.04
N ASP A 2 -11.26 -22.13 30.43
CA ASP A 2 -11.52 -21.24 31.57
C ASP A 2 -11.51 -22.01 32.91
N THR A 3 -11.96 -21.35 33.98
CA THR A 3 -12.03 -21.92 35.33
C THR A 3 -13.01 -23.07 35.42
N ASN A 4 -14.11 -23.01 34.67
CA ASN A 4 -15.17 -24.02 34.63
C ASN A 4 -14.87 -25.20 33.70
N GLY A 5 -13.71 -25.21 33.04
CA GLY A 5 -13.33 -26.28 32.11
C GLY A 5 -13.90 -26.10 30.71
N THR A 6 -14.61 -25.01 30.44
CA THR A 6 -15.11 -24.65 29.12
C THR A 6 -13.95 -24.24 28.21
N ARG A 7 -14.04 -24.63 26.95
CA ARG A 7 -13.06 -24.39 25.87
C ARG A 7 -13.73 -23.50 24.81
N PHE A 8 -12.95 -23.00 23.86
CA PHE A 8 -13.52 -22.30 22.71
C PHE A 8 -12.80 -22.64 21.42
N HIS A 9 -13.52 -22.52 20.30
CA HIS A 9 -12.92 -22.44 18.97
C HIS A 9 -12.57 -20.98 18.68
N LEU A 10 -11.43 -20.73 18.04
CA LEU A 10 -10.89 -19.39 17.77
C LEU A 10 -10.74 -19.15 16.27
N TYR A 11 -11.23 -18.02 15.81
CA TYR A 11 -10.89 -17.39 14.53
C TYR A 11 -10.23 -16.06 14.83
N GLN A 12 -8.97 -15.87 14.42
CA GLN A 12 -8.25 -14.63 14.69
C GLN A 12 -7.35 -14.24 13.52
N THR A 13 -6.69 -15.22 12.92
CA THR A 13 -5.77 -14.96 11.81
C THR A 13 -6.53 -14.95 10.50
N GLU A 14 -5.96 -14.25 9.52
CA GLU A 14 -6.40 -14.29 8.12
C GLU A 14 -6.61 -15.74 7.65
N ALA A 15 -5.65 -16.64 7.95
CA ALA A 15 -5.73 -18.05 7.61
C ALA A 15 -6.91 -18.79 8.26
N ASP A 16 -7.29 -18.41 9.49
CA ASP A 16 -8.46 -19.01 10.14
C ASP A 16 -9.74 -18.64 9.39
N TRP A 17 -9.87 -17.36 9.05
CA TRP A 17 -11.02 -16.82 8.32
C TRP A 17 -11.10 -17.36 6.91
N ARG A 18 -9.97 -17.60 6.22
CA ARG A 18 -9.96 -18.23 4.88
C ARG A 18 -10.62 -19.60 4.80
N ARG A 19 -10.65 -20.34 5.91
CA ARG A 19 -11.28 -21.67 5.96
C ARG A 19 -12.80 -21.60 5.93
N CYS A 20 -13.39 -20.43 6.18
CA CYS A 20 -14.83 -20.23 6.09
C CYS A 20 -15.28 -20.27 4.62
N ARG A 21 -16.57 -20.56 4.40
CA ARG A 21 -17.22 -20.63 3.09
C ARG A 21 -18.16 -19.45 2.90
N LEU A 22 -18.38 -19.00 1.68
CA LEU A 22 -19.43 -18.02 1.37
C LEU A 22 -20.77 -18.77 1.23
N ALA A 23 -21.83 -18.23 1.83
CA ALA A 23 -23.11 -18.95 1.92
C ALA A 23 -23.83 -19.17 0.58
N ASP A 24 -23.58 -18.34 -0.44
CA ASP A 24 -24.30 -18.35 -1.72
C ASP A 24 -23.58 -19.13 -2.85
N GLN A 25 -22.61 -19.98 -2.50
CA GLN A 25 -21.79 -20.72 -3.48
C GLN A 25 -21.98 -22.24 -3.41
N PRO A 26 -22.12 -22.93 -4.57
CA PRO A 26 -22.25 -24.39 -4.60
C PRO A 26 -20.97 -25.08 -4.09
N ALA A 27 -21.15 -26.14 -3.28
CA ALA A 27 -20.09 -26.87 -2.59
C ALA A 27 -18.98 -27.48 -3.49
N ALA A 28 -19.16 -27.49 -4.80
CA ALA A 28 -18.20 -27.97 -5.79
C ALA A 28 -17.09 -26.94 -6.11
N VAL A 29 -17.28 -25.68 -5.73
CA VAL A 29 -16.27 -24.64 -5.84
C VAL A 29 -15.56 -24.57 -4.49
N THR A 30 -14.36 -25.17 -4.39
CA THR A 30 -13.43 -24.96 -3.28
C THR A 30 -12.81 -23.56 -3.33
N ASP A 31 -13.62 -22.53 -3.54
CA ASP A 31 -13.21 -21.15 -3.33
C ASP A 31 -13.31 -20.95 -1.83
N TRP A 32 -12.25 -21.37 -1.14
CA TRP A 32 -11.93 -20.89 0.19
C TRP A 32 -12.04 -19.37 0.13
N ILE A 33 -12.44 -18.71 1.23
CA ILE A 33 -12.41 -17.25 1.17
C ILE A 33 -11.00 -16.86 0.80
N ALA A 34 -10.85 -16.33 -0.41
CA ALA A 34 -9.57 -16.01 -0.99
C ALA A 34 -9.08 -14.70 -0.37
N PHE A 35 -8.95 -14.64 0.95
CA PHE A 35 -8.19 -13.58 1.59
C PHE A 35 -6.72 -13.88 1.46
N SER A 36 -6.20 -14.27 0.30
CA SER A 36 -4.74 -14.34 0.20
C SER A 36 -4.15 -12.93 0.27
N ARG A 37 -3.10 -12.76 1.09
CA ARG A 37 -2.05 -11.76 0.80
C ARG A 37 -1.59 -11.83 -0.66
N GLN A 38 -1.86 -12.93 -1.35
CA GLN A 38 -1.95 -12.99 -2.82
C GLN A 38 -3.30 -12.48 -3.30
N GLU A 39 -3.21 -11.46 -4.09
CA GLU A 39 -4.28 -10.68 -4.64
C GLU A 39 -5.03 -11.42 -5.80
N ASN A 40 -5.58 -12.61 -5.53
CA ASN A 40 -6.33 -13.45 -6.51
C ASN A 40 -7.80 -13.73 -6.12
N ALA A 41 -8.36 -13.01 -5.14
CA ALA A 41 -9.77 -13.15 -4.75
C ALA A 41 -10.73 -12.65 -5.85
N PRO A 42 -11.60 -13.46 -6.45
CA PRO A 42 -12.45 -12.98 -7.54
C PRO A 42 -13.40 -11.86 -7.10
N ALA A 43 -13.71 -10.96 -8.04
CA ALA A 43 -14.45 -9.71 -7.89
C ALA A 43 -15.83 -9.77 -7.20
N TRP A 44 -16.41 -10.97 -7.08
CA TRP A 44 -17.76 -11.21 -6.54
C TRP A 44 -17.76 -11.56 -5.03
N LEU A 45 -16.62 -11.44 -4.35
CA LEU A 45 -16.53 -11.60 -2.90
C LEU A 45 -17.16 -10.38 -2.19
N HIS A 46 -18.22 -10.62 -1.43
CA HIS A 46 -18.88 -9.57 -0.64
C HIS A 46 -18.08 -9.11 0.59
N LEU A 47 -16.94 -9.75 0.87
CA LEU A 47 -16.12 -9.55 2.06
C LEU A 47 -14.65 -9.38 1.70
N ALA A 48 -13.91 -8.62 2.51
CA ALA A 48 -12.48 -8.35 2.36
C ALA A 48 -11.75 -8.51 3.71
N TRP A 49 -10.48 -8.90 3.67
CA TRP A 49 -9.58 -8.84 4.82
C TRP A 49 -8.82 -7.51 4.81
N SER A 50 -9.01 -6.70 5.84
CA SER A 50 -8.40 -5.38 5.94
C SER A 50 -6.95 -5.43 6.42
N ALA A 51 -6.15 -4.41 6.06
CA ALA A 51 -4.79 -4.23 6.55
C ALA A 51 -4.71 -4.13 8.09
N ALA A 52 -5.79 -3.70 8.73
CA ALA A 52 -5.94 -3.68 10.18
C ALA A 52 -6.25 -5.06 10.80
N GLN A 53 -6.07 -6.16 10.03
CA GLN A 53 -6.24 -7.55 10.48
C GLN A 53 -7.66 -7.85 10.97
N GLY A 54 -8.65 -7.52 10.14
CA GLY A 54 -10.04 -7.85 10.41
C GLY A 54 -10.85 -8.05 9.15
N LEU A 55 -11.86 -8.91 9.23
CA LEU A 55 -12.86 -9.17 8.19
C LEU A 55 -13.80 -7.96 8.07
N THR A 56 -14.02 -7.51 6.85
CA THR A 56 -14.87 -6.35 6.48
C THR A 56 -15.75 -6.71 5.30
N LEU A 57 -16.75 -5.88 5.02
CA LEU A 57 -17.44 -5.87 3.72
C LEU A 57 -16.44 -5.45 2.65
N ALA A 58 -16.51 -6.05 1.46
CA ALA A 58 -15.55 -5.75 0.42
C ALA A 58 -15.67 -4.29 -0.04
N PRO A 59 -14.55 -3.55 -0.14
CA PRO A 59 -14.56 -2.23 -0.73
C PRO A 59 -14.90 -2.33 -2.21
N GLN A 60 -15.62 -1.33 -2.72
CA GLN A 60 -16.06 -1.23 -4.10
C GLN A 60 -15.37 -0.04 -4.76
N LEU A 61 -15.05 -0.18 -6.05
CA LEU A 61 -14.48 0.91 -6.81
C LEU A 61 -15.55 1.99 -7.03
N ALA A 62 -15.30 3.18 -6.48
CA ALA A 62 -16.05 4.38 -6.84
C ALA A 62 -15.49 4.94 -8.15
N ARG A 63 -16.36 5.20 -9.12
CA ARG A 63 -16.01 5.89 -10.37
C ARG A 63 -16.51 7.32 -10.35
N PHE A 64 -15.67 8.24 -10.78
CA PHE A 64 -16.08 9.61 -11.00
C PHE A 64 -17.07 9.65 -12.18
N PRO A 65 -18.29 10.16 -12.00
CA PRO A 65 -19.26 10.19 -13.08
C PRO A 65 -18.83 11.20 -14.14
N ARG A 66 -18.70 10.74 -15.39
CA ARG A 66 -18.44 11.63 -16.50
C ARG A 66 -19.61 12.58 -16.72
N SER A 67 -19.35 13.89 -16.72
CA SER A 67 -20.35 14.89 -17.11
C SER A 67 -20.52 14.88 -18.63
N ARG A 68 -21.73 15.17 -19.12
CA ARG A 68 -21.99 15.30 -20.57
C ARG A 68 -21.17 16.39 -21.26
N ARG A 69 -20.57 17.31 -20.49
CA ARG A 69 -19.71 18.38 -20.99
C ARG A 69 -18.23 18.01 -20.98
N ASP A 70 -17.86 16.87 -20.39
CA ASP A 70 -16.47 16.46 -20.26
C ASP A 70 -15.98 15.88 -21.59
N GLN A 71 -14.98 16.56 -22.17
CA GLN A 71 -14.28 16.09 -23.35
C GLN A 71 -13.10 15.23 -22.93
N PRO A 72 -12.98 14.00 -23.47
CA PRO A 72 -11.85 13.14 -23.17
C PRO A 72 -10.55 13.79 -23.60
N LEU A 73 -9.50 13.58 -22.83
CA LEU A 73 -8.15 14.01 -23.18
C LEU A 73 -7.67 13.27 -24.44
N THR A 74 -6.93 14.01 -25.27
CA THR A 74 -6.21 13.43 -26.40
C THR A 74 -4.74 13.23 -26.01
N PRO A 75 -4.05 12.25 -26.60
CA PRO A 75 -2.63 12.03 -26.31
C PRO A 75 -1.78 13.29 -26.53
N GLU A 76 -2.10 14.11 -27.53
CA GLU A 76 -1.39 15.36 -27.86
C GLU A 76 -1.54 16.43 -26.78
N SER A 77 -2.57 16.32 -25.93
CA SER A 77 -2.75 17.20 -24.78
C SER A 77 -1.82 16.84 -23.61
N ARG A 78 -1.15 15.68 -23.65
CA ARG A 78 -0.15 15.28 -22.66
C ARG A 78 1.09 16.16 -22.79
N ARG A 79 1.56 16.69 -21.67
CA ARG A 79 2.73 17.58 -21.60
C ARG A 79 3.62 17.17 -20.43
N GLY A 80 4.92 17.26 -20.62
CA GLY A 80 5.91 16.88 -19.61
C GLY A 80 5.92 17.83 -18.41
N ALA A 81 6.15 17.25 -17.24
CA ALA A 81 6.33 17.95 -15.98
C ALA A 81 7.28 17.15 -15.07
N ALA A 82 8.03 17.85 -14.21
CA ALA A 82 8.96 17.23 -13.28
C ALA A 82 9.20 18.13 -12.06
N VAL A 83 9.77 17.54 -11.02
CA VAL A 83 10.17 18.24 -9.80
C VAL A 83 11.63 17.92 -9.50
N ASP A 84 12.40 18.92 -9.07
CA ASP A 84 13.78 18.70 -8.63
C ASP A 84 13.87 18.25 -7.16
N GLN A 85 15.07 17.89 -6.71
CA GLN A 85 15.31 17.47 -5.32
C GLN A 85 15.03 18.59 -4.28
N PHE A 86 14.97 19.85 -4.71
CA PHE A 86 14.76 21.01 -3.86
C PHE A 86 13.27 21.39 -3.79
N GLY A 87 12.40 20.70 -4.54
CA GLY A 87 10.96 20.94 -4.59
C GLY A 87 10.55 22.06 -5.53
N ASN A 88 11.41 22.44 -6.49
CA ASN A 88 11.03 23.31 -7.59
C ASN A 88 10.37 22.49 -8.69
N TRP A 89 9.22 22.94 -9.17
CA TRP A 89 8.45 22.26 -10.21
C TRP A 89 8.71 22.90 -11.56
N TYR A 90 8.74 22.08 -12.62
CA TYR A 90 8.95 22.51 -13.99
C TYR A 90 7.91 21.84 -14.89
N TRP A 91 7.37 22.56 -15.86
CA TRP A 91 6.44 21.97 -16.82
C TRP A 91 6.41 22.72 -18.15
N ILE A 92 6.02 22.00 -19.19
CA ILE A 92 5.75 22.57 -20.51
C ILE A 92 4.38 23.29 -20.48
N GLY A 93 4.38 24.54 -20.95
CA GLY A 93 3.20 25.38 -21.10
C GLY A 93 2.20 24.82 -22.10
N HIS A 94 0.95 25.29 -22.04
CA HIS A 94 -0.11 24.83 -22.94
C HIS A 94 0.21 25.09 -24.42
N ASP A 95 1.01 26.13 -24.71
CA ASP A 95 1.48 26.49 -26.05
C ASP A 95 2.60 25.58 -26.59
N GLN A 96 3.16 24.69 -25.76
CA GLN A 96 4.33 23.86 -26.07
C GLN A 96 5.57 24.68 -26.50
N GLN A 97 5.65 25.96 -26.16
CA GLN A 97 6.81 26.82 -26.49
C GLN A 97 7.47 27.35 -25.23
N GLN A 98 6.72 27.41 -24.12
CA GLN A 98 7.21 27.97 -22.86
C GLN A 98 7.48 26.88 -21.83
N ILE A 99 8.50 27.11 -21.01
CA ILE A 99 8.73 26.33 -19.79
C ILE A 99 8.34 27.22 -18.62
N PHE A 100 7.45 26.73 -17.77
CA PHE A 100 7.10 27.35 -16.51
C PHE A 100 7.79 26.62 -15.36
N TRP A 101 7.97 27.34 -14.26
CA TRP A 101 8.41 26.74 -13.01
C TRP A 101 7.69 27.32 -11.80
N LEU A 102 7.61 26.54 -10.74
CA LEU A 102 7.11 26.95 -9.43
C LEU A 102 8.23 26.75 -8.42
N PRO A 103 8.90 27.83 -7.98
CA PRO A 103 9.94 27.73 -6.97
C PRO A 103 9.37 27.27 -5.62
N ALA A 104 10.12 26.41 -4.93
CA ALA A 104 9.74 25.89 -3.63
C ALA A 104 9.39 27.03 -2.63
N GLY A 105 8.25 26.91 -1.97
CA GLY A 105 7.79 27.85 -0.93
C GLY A 105 7.22 29.18 -1.43
N THR A 106 7.28 29.51 -2.72
CA THR A 106 6.74 30.78 -3.24
C THR A 106 5.23 30.76 -3.54
N GLY A 107 4.71 29.58 -3.90
CA GLY A 107 3.30 29.39 -4.27
C GLY A 107 2.85 30.11 -5.54
N ARG A 108 3.78 30.72 -6.31
CA ARG A 108 3.48 31.47 -7.53
C ARG A 108 4.33 30.96 -8.70
N PRO A 109 3.70 30.39 -9.74
CA PRO A 109 4.39 30.07 -10.98
C PRO A 109 5.04 31.28 -11.63
N ALA A 110 6.20 31.07 -12.23
CA ALA A 110 6.89 32.03 -13.07
C ALA A 110 7.28 31.39 -14.40
N LEU A 111 7.61 32.22 -15.38
CA LEU A 111 8.17 31.75 -16.64
C LEU A 111 9.64 31.41 -16.42
N PHE A 112 10.03 30.17 -16.71
CA PHE A 112 11.42 29.71 -16.63
C PHE A 112 12.16 30.03 -17.92
N TRP A 113 11.54 29.74 -19.07
CA TRP A 113 12.13 30.00 -20.38
C TRP A 113 11.09 30.48 -21.41
N PRO A 114 11.18 31.74 -21.90
CA PRO A 114 10.24 32.32 -22.87
C PRO A 114 10.53 31.99 -24.35
N GLN A 115 11.70 31.42 -24.67
CA GLN A 115 12.28 31.26 -26.02
C GLN A 115 12.51 32.55 -26.84
N GLN A 116 11.80 33.64 -26.56
CA GLN A 116 12.04 34.95 -27.15
C GLN A 116 12.99 35.77 -26.29
N ASP A 117 14.04 36.30 -26.92
CA ASP A 117 14.88 37.33 -26.33
C ASP A 117 14.07 38.61 -26.10
N ALA A 118 14.39 39.33 -25.03
CA ALA A 118 13.93 40.70 -24.87
C ALA A 118 14.33 41.52 -26.11
N PRO A 119 13.47 42.42 -26.62
CA PRO A 119 13.81 43.22 -27.80
C PRO A 119 15.14 43.94 -27.57
N PRO A 120 16.03 43.97 -28.58
CA PRO A 120 17.37 44.53 -28.39
C PRO A 120 17.25 46.00 -27.95
N ALA A 121 18.01 46.37 -26.93
CA ALA A 121 18.13 47.77 -26.52
C ALA A 121 18.54 48.60 -27.73
N THR A 122 17.88 49.74 -27.94
CA THR A 122 18.17 50.63 -29.07
C THR A 122 19.55 51.24 -28.87
N VAL A 123 20.57 50.68 -29.51
CA VAL A 123 21.93 51.24 -29.46
C VAL A 123 22.03 52.33 -30.53
N THR A 124 22.12 53.59 -30.10
CA THR A 124 22.43 54.72 -30.99
C THR A 124 23.95 54.83 -31.19
N GLY A 125 24.47 54.28 -32.28
CA GLY A 125 25.89 54.35 -32.66
C GLY A 125 26.22 53.62 -33.97
N ALA A 126 27.37 53.92 -34.58
CA ALA A 126 27.80 53.36 -35.88
C ALA A 126 28.22 51.87 -35.83
N PHE A 127 28.18 51.24 -34.65
CA PHE A 127 28.37 49.81 -34.44
C PHE A 127 27.09 49.23 -33.83
N ALA A 128 26.39 48.40 -34.59
CA ALA A 128 25.24 47.63 -34.13
C ALA A 128 25.56 46.13 -34.22
N PRO A 129 25.07 45.30 -33.28
CA PRO A 129 25.16 43.84 -33.40
C PRO A 129 24.53 43.39 -34.73
N SER A 130 25.16 42.45 -35.44
CA SER A 130 24.52 41.82 -36.60
C SER A 130 23.19 41.22 -36.13
N HIS A 131 22.08 41.54 -36.79
CA HIS A 131 20.77 40.99 -36.45
C HIS A 131 20.89 39.48 -36.28
N PRO A 132 20.60 38.90 -35.10
CA PRO A 132 20.47 37.46 -35.00
C PRO A 132 19.33 37.06 -35.93
N THR A 133 19.60 36.10 -36.81
CA THR A 133 18.59 35.42 -37.63
C THR A 133 17.41 35.09 -36.73
N ALA A 134 16.19 35.45 -37.14
CA ALA A 134 14.99 35.19 -36.35
C ALA A 134 14.97 33.72 -35.91
N VAL A 135 15.17 33.47 -34.62
CA VAL A 135 15.19 32.12 -34.05
C VAL A 135 13.75 31.60 -34.12
N VAL A 136 13.54 30.52 -34.87
CA VAL A 136 12.26 29.82 -34.87
C VAL A 136 12.06 29.26 -33.46
N PRO A 137 10.97 29.61 -32.74
CA PRO A 137 10.68 29.06 -31.43
C PRO A 137 10.64 27.53 -31.51
N ALA A 138 11.29 26.86 -30.56
CA ALA A 138 11.30 25.41 -30.50
C ALA A 138 9.94 24.91 -29.96
N THR A 139 9.32 23.99 -30.67
CA THR A 139 8.19 23.24 -30.12
C THR A 139 8.72 22.19 -29.15
N LEU A 140 8.22 22.20 -27.92
CA LEU A 140 8.71 21.40 -26.80
C LEU A 140 7.89 20.12 -26.63
N GLY A 141 8.57 19.00 -26.40
CA GLY A 141 7.95 17.69 -26.14
C GLY A 141 8.79 16.90 -25.14
N GLY A 142 8.13 16.22 -24.18
CA GLY A 142 8.81 15.54 -23.08
C GLY A 142 9.60 16.47 -22.14
N LEU A 143 9.54 16.21 -20.84
CA LEU A 143 10.31 16.98 -19.86
C LEU A 143 10.62 16.10 -18.67
N THR A 144 11.88 16.08 -18.24
CA THR A 144 12.29 15.37 -17.02
C THR A 144 13.43 16.09 -16.30
N VAL A 145 13.59 15.81 -15.00
CA VAL A 145 14.73 16.29 -14.20
C VAL A 145 15.56 15.09 -13.80
N THR A 146 16.84 15.08 -14.19
CA THR A 146 17.76 13.98 -13.85
C THR A 146 18.19 14.05 -12.39
N THR A 147 18.71 12.94 -11.86
CA THR A 147 19.23 12.89 -10.48
C THR A 147 20.43 13.82 -10.25
N HIS A 148 21.11 14.24 -11.32
CA HIS A 148 22.23 15.19 -11.30
C HIS A 148 21.81 16.65 -11.54
N HIS A 149 20.53 17.00 -11.37
CA HIS A 149 20.02 18.38 -11.44
C HIS A 149 20.11 19.03 -12.82
N TYR A 150 19.80 18.25 -13.86
CA TYR A 150 19.58 18.80 -15.19
C TYR A 150 18.12 18.68 -15.58
N LEU A 151 17.55 19.79 -16.04
CA LEU A 151 16.26 19.80 -16.70
C LEU A 151 16.48 19.48 -18.17
N VAL A 152 15.92 18.37 -18.63
CA VAL A 152 15.99 17.91 -20.02
C VAL A 152 14.60 18.09 -20.64
N VAL A 153 14.57 18.73 -21.81
CA VAL A 153 13.35 19.02 -22.57
C VAL A 153 13.58 18.68 -24.03
N GLY A 154 12.62 18.04 -24.70
CA GLY A 154 12.75 17.73 -26.12
C GLY A 154 12.49 18.95 -27.01
N ASP A 155 13.26 19.06 -28.09
CA ASP A 155 13.09 20.06 -29.15
C ASP A 155 12.57 19.34 -30.41
N LEU A 156 11.26 19.40 -30.63
CA LEU A 156 10.60 18.81 -31.79
C LEU A 156 10.92 19.56 -33.10
N THR A 157 11.33 20.82 -33.02
CA THR A 157 11.68 21.63 -34.20
C THR A 157 13.05 21.26 -34.74
N ALA A 158 14.02 21.03 -33.84
CA ALA A 158 15.37 20.63 -34.20
C ALA A 158 15.59 19.12 -34.26
N GLY A 159 14.65 18.31 -33.75
CA GLY A 159 14.83 16.87 -33.60
C GLY A 159 15.93 16.53 -32.61
N GLY A 160 15.89 17.14 -31.41
CA GLY A 160 16.95 17.01 -30.42
C GLY A 160 16.49 17.28 -28.99
N LEU A 161 17.44 17.62 -28.11
CA LEU A 161 17.20 17.90 -26.69
C LEU A 161 17.78 19.26 -26.29
N LEU A 162 17.12 19.91 -25.34
CA LEU A 162 17.56 21.10 -24.61
C LEU A 162 17.87 20.70 -23.17
N ILE A 163 19.08 21.02 -22.72
CA ILE A 163 19.56 20.64 -21.40
C ILE A 163 19.92 21.90 -20.62
N PHE A 164 19.21 22.13 -19.52
CA PHE A 164 19.44 23.24 -18.62
C PHE A 164 20.14 22.73 -17.35
N ASP A 165 21.29 23.33 -17.03
CA ASP A 165 21.97 23.12 -15.76
C ASP A 165 21.23 23.90 -14.67
N LEU A 166 20.52 23.20 -13.77
CA LEU A 166 19.74 23.83 -12.70
C LEU A 166 20.63 24.35 -11.55
N HIS A 167 21.91 23.97 -11.50
CA HIS A 167 22.86 24.49 -10.52
C HIS A 167 23.48 25.82 -10.95
N ARG A 168 23.95 25.90 -12.21
CA ARG A 168 24.63 27.09 -12.72
C ARG A 168 23.69 28.09 -13.36
N GLY A 169 22.57 27.62 -13.90
CA GLY A 169 21.71 28.39 -14.79
C GLY A 169 22.41 28.72 -16.12
N GLY A 170 21.74 29.52 -16.95
CA GLY A 170 22.24 29.95 -18.26
C GLY A 170 21.40 29.45 -19.43
N GLU A 171 21.93 29.60 -20.64
CA GLU A 171 21.29 29.09 -21.85
C GLU A 171 21.35 27.56 -21.92
N PRO A 172 20.33 26.91 -22.50
CA PRO A 172 20.34 25.47 -22.65
C PRO A 172 21.43 25.00 -23.60
N THR A 173 22.08 23.89 -23.25
CA THR A 173 22.90 23.14 -24.20
C THR A 173 21.98 22.35 -25.13
N ARG A 174 22.21 22.48 -26.44
CA ARG A 174 21.47 21.74 -27.46
C ARG A 174 22.20 20.45 -27.80
N VAL A 175 21.51 19.33 -27.70
CA VAL A 175 22.02 18.01 -28.12
C VAL A 175 21.25 17.59 -29.37
N THR A 176 21.97 17.34 -30.45
CA THR A 176 21.42 16.83 -31.72
C THR A 176 21.87 15.40 -31.92
N LEU A 177 20.99 14.54 -32.44
CA LEU A 177 21.36 13.18 -32.80
C LEU A 177 22.21 13.16 -34.08
N PRO A 178 22.91 12.04 -34.36
CA PRO A 178 23.66 11.87 -35.60
C PRO A 178 22.81 12.15 -36.84
N ALA A 179 23.45 12.65 -37.90
CA ALA A 179 22.76 12.98 -39.14
C ALA A 179 22.08 11.74 -39.75
N GLY A 180 20.78 11.83 -40.02
CA GLY A 180 19.96 10.73 -40.54
C GLY A 180 19.20 9.93 -39.48
N THR A 181 19.32 10.27 -38.20
CA THR A 181 18.49 9.71 -37.14
C THR A 181 17.20 10.51 -36.98
N ASP A 182 16.07 9.88 -37.29
CA ASP A 182 14.75 10.45 -37.04
C ASP A 182 14.45 10.43 -35.53
N PHE A 183 14.16 11.60 -34.96
CA PHE A 183 13.98 11.77 -33.51
C PHE A 183 12.94 12.84 -33.18
N ALA A 184 11.83 12.42 -32.54
CA ALA A 184 10.71 13.26 -32.14
C ALA A 184 10.36 12.99 -30.66
N PRO A 185 11.04 13.65 -29.71
CA PRO A 185 10.85 13.41 -28.27
C PRO A 185 9.44 13.79 -27.82
N PHE A 186 8.67 12.81 -27.35
CA PHE A 186 7.28 12.98 -26.92
C PHE A 186 7.13 12.95 -25.40
N ASP A 187 7.75 11.97 -24.74
CA ASP A 187 7.75 11.82 -23.28
C ASP A 187 9.12 11.39 -22.76
N MET A 188 9.40 11.62 -21.47
CA MET A 188 10.70 11.33 -20.86
C MET A 188 10.59 10.89 -19.40
N ALA A 189 11.45 9.93 -19.03
CA ALA A 189 11.57 9.46 -17.65
C ALA A 189 13.04 9.49 -17.19
N ALA A 190 13.30 10.05 -16.01
CA ALA A 190 14.63 10.04 -15.43
C ALA A 190 15.02 8.62 -14.99
N ALA A 191 16.24 8.20 -15.35
CA ALA A 191 16.77 6.90 -14.94
C ALA A 191 17.47 6.99 -13.58
N ALA A 192 17.49 5.89 -12.83
CA ALA A 192 18.10 5.84 -11.51
C ALA A 192 19.63 6.04 -11.53
N ASP A 193 20.29 5.74 -12.64
CA ASP A 193 21.74 5.95 -12.85
C ASP A 193 22.11 7.41 -13.20
N GLY A 194 21.12 8.30 -13.25
CA GLY A 194 21.28 9.69 -13.61
C GLY A 194 21.28 9.99 -15.10
N GLY A 195 21.05 8.98 -15.94
CA GLY A 195 20.59 9.13 -17.30
C GLY A 195 19.09 9.42 -17.39
N PHE A 196 18.52 9.20 -18.57
CA PHE A 196 17.09 9.33 -18.82
C PHE A 196 16.69 8.57 -20.09
N TRP A 197 15.40 8.28 -20.19
CA TRP A 197 14.77 7.62 -21.33
C TRP A 197 13.87 8.61 -22.06
N VAL A 198 13.82 8.50 -23.39
CA VAL A 198 12.99 9.35 -24.24
C VAL A 198 12.11 8.47 -25.11
N LEU A 199 10.80 8.67 -25.03
CA LEU A 199 9.83 8.07 -25.93
C LEU A 199 9.70 8.90 -27.20
N ASP A 200 9.90 8.26 -28.34
CA ASP A 200 9.59 8.78 -29.66
C ASP A 200 8.34 8.08 -30.21
N ARG A 201 7.20 8.78 -30.07
CA ARG A 201 5.90 8.28 -30.50
C ARG A 201 5.76 8.23 -32.03
N VAL A 202 6.39 9.17 -32.75
CA VAL A 202 6.24 9.31 -34.20
C VAL A 202 6.97 8.18 -34.93
N HIS A 203 8.20 7.89 -34.50
CA HIS A 203 9.03 6.85 -35.10
C HIS A 203 8.88 5.49 -34.39
N ARG A 204 8.02 5.41 -33.37
CA ARG A 204 7.76 4.22 -32.53
C ARG A 204 9.07 3.61 -32.05
N ALA A 205 9.83 4.40 -31.32
CA ALA A 205 11.05 3.96 -30.67
C ALA A 205 11.18 4.59 -29.28
N TYR A 206 12.02 4.02 -28.42
CA TYR A 206 12.54 4.77 -27.27
C TYR A 206 14.05 4.73 -27.23
N TRP A 207 14.61 5.78 -26.64
CA TRP A 207 16.04 6.08 -26.65
C TRP A 207 16.54 6.20 -25.22
N ALA A 208 17.78 5.79 -25.00
CA ALA A 208 18.45 5.88 -23.70
C ALA A 208 19.63 6.83 -23.76
N PHE A 209 19.73 7.68 -22.76
CA PHE A 209 20.84 8.59 -22.59
C PHE A 209 21.50 8.34 -21.23
N ASP A 210 22.83 8.37 -21.21
CA ASP A 210 23.58 8.26 -19.98
C ASP A 210 23.66 9.62 -19.23
N ARG A 211 24.29 9.62 -18.06
CA ARG A 211 24.52 10.83 -17.24
C ARG A 211 25.37 11.92 -17.92
N SER A 212 26.03 11.59 -19.03
CA SER A 212 26.82 12.53 -19.85
C SER A 212 26.04 13.02 -21.08
N PHE A 213 24.74 12.72 -21.13
CA PHE A 213 23.84 13.04 -22.24
C PHE A 213 24.23 12.38 -23.57
N GLN A 214 24.99 11.28 -23.50
CA GLN A 214 25.36 10.49 -24.67
C GLN A 214 24.34 9.38 -24.90
N LEU A 215 24.04 9.13 -26.18
CA LEU A 215 23.15 8.05 -26.58
C LEU A 215 23.76 6.70 -26.21
N ARG A 216 22.97 5.84 -25.56
CA ARG A 216 23.39 4.51 -25.10
C ARG A 216 22.58 3.44 -25.81
N ASN A 217 23.26 2.36 -26.23
CA ASN A 217 22.57 1.16 -26.69
C ASN A 217 21.83 0.49 -25.54
N VAL A 218 20.55 0.17 -25.78
CA VAL A 218 19.73 -0.59 -24.84
C VAL A 218 19.78 -2.04 -25.27
N GLY A 219 20.42 -2.87 -24.44
CA GLY A 219 20.66 -4.28 -24.69
C GLY A 219 21.34 -4.90 -23.47
N PRO A 220 21.42 -6.23 -23.36
CA PRO A 220 22.13 -6.90 -22.28
C PRO A 220 23.62 -6.54 -22.37
N THR A 221 24.05 -5.51 -21.63
CA THR A 221 25.40 -4.98 -21.78
C THR A 221 26.26 -5.44 -20.62
N GLN A 222 27.42 -5.96 -21.01
CA GLN A 222 28.61 -6.17 -20.19
C GLN A 222 28.91 -4.96 -19.29
N GLU A 223 29.59 -5.27 -18.19
CA GLU A 223 30.12 -4.44 -17.11
C GLU A 223 30.13 -2.91 -17.30
N PRO A 224 29.80 -2.16 -16.23
CA PRO A 224 29.76 -0.71 -16.28
C PRO A 224 31.11 -0.13 -16.75
N PRO A 225 31.11 0.93 -17.57
CA PRO A 225 32.35 1.61 -17.93
C PRO A 225 33.01 2.14 -16.66
N THR A 226 34.28 1.77 -16.47
CA THR A 226 35.10 2.25 -15.35
C THR A 226 35.26 3.76 -15.47
N ASP A 227 34.90 4.50 -14.41
CA ASP A 227 35.16 5.93 -14.25
C ASP A 227 36.64 6.22 -14.51
N THR A 228 36.96 6.69 -15.72
CA THR A 228 38.27 7.25 -16.04
C THR A 228 38.12 8.77 -16.12
N LEU A 229 37.90 9.39 -14.96
CA LEU A 229 38.30 10.77 -14.73
C LEU A 229 39.84 10.84 -14.71
N ALA A 230 40.47 10.69 -15.87
CA ALA A 230 41.92 10.81 -16.01
C ALA A 230 42.32 12.27 -16.21
N PHE A 231 42.24 13.09 -15.15
CA PHE A 231 42.99 14.34 -15.11
C PHE A 231 44.47 14.00 -14.86
N ARG A 232 45.31 14.08 -15.89
CA ARG A 232 46.78 13.97 -15.74
C ARG A 232 47.43 15.33 -16.01
N PRO A 233 48.27 15.84 -15.09
CA PRO A 233 49.07 17.01 -15.38
C PRO A 233 50.12 16.68 -16.46
N VAL A 234 50.38 17.64 -17.35
CA VAL A 234 51.19 17.50 -18.57
C VAL A 234 52.65 17.04 -18.32
N ASN A 235 53.13 17.02 -17.06
CA ASN A 235 54.54 16.77 -16.72
C ASN A 235 54.78 15.70 -15.63
N ALA A 236 54.14 14.53 -15.71
CA ALA A 236 54.52 13.39 -14.87
C ALA A 236 55.45 12.41 -15.61
N LYS A 237 56.73 12.35 -15.22
CA LYS A 237 57.70 11.32 -15.65
C LYS A 237 57.39 9.98 -14.96
N ALA A 238 57.33 8.90 -15.72
CA ALA A 238 57.14 7.53 -15.23
C ALA A 238 58.38 6.97 -14.52
N PRO A 239 58.20 5.94 -13.67
CA PRO A 239 58.81 4.66 -14.03
C PRO A 239 57.96 3.41 -13.70
N GLY A 240 58.16 2.35 -14.47
CA GLY A 240 58.01 0.97 -13.99
C GLY A 240 56.84 0.17 -14.57
N SER A 241 57.16 -0.66 -15.56
CA SER A 241 56.35 -1.68 -16.24
C SER A 241 55.47 -2.59 -15.37
N ALA A 242 54.20 -2.77 -15.77
CA ALA A 242 53.53 -4.07 -15.80
C ALA A 242 52.25 -3.99 -16.67
N GLY A 243 52.15 -4.88 -17.68
CA GLY A 243 50.90 -5.24 -18.34
C GLY A 243 50.39 -4.29 -19.42
N ALA A 244 50.96 -4.38 -20.63
CA ALA A 244 50.27 -3.95 -21.84
C ALA A 244 49.07 -4.89 -22.07
N SER A 245 47.89 -4.51 -21.56
CA SER A 245 46.65 -4.93 -22.21
C SER A 245 46.49 -4.02 -23.42
N THR A 246 46.90 -4.51 -24.59
CA THR A 246 46.36 -4.04 -25.86
C THR A 246 44.88 -4.36 -25.85
N ALA A 247 44.06 -3.50 -25.24
CA ALA A 247 42.63 -3.48 -25.47
C ALA A 247 42.46 -3.28 -26.98
N ALA A 248 41.83 -4.27 -27.57
CA ALA A 248 41.72 -4.46 -29.00
C ALA A 248 41.22 -3.19 -29.69
N ILE A 249 41.69 -3.04 -30.93
CA ILE A 249 41.14 -2.18 -31.96
C ILE A 249 39.62 -2.11 -31.76
N ALA A 250 39.13 -0.90 -31.49
CA ALA A 250 37.73 -0.57 -31.41
C ALA A 250 37.00 -1.27 -32.56
N SER A 251 36.06 -2.16 -32.20
CA SER A 251 34.97 -2.50 -33.09
C SER A 251 34.41 -1.18 -33.68
N PRO A 252 33.96 -1.16 -34.94
CA PRO A 252 33.35 0.04 -35.51
C PRO A 252 32.28 0.56 -34.54
N PRO A 253 32.06 1.88 -34.42
CA PRO A 253 31.02 2.43 -33.56
C PRO A 253 29.73 1.68 -33.88
N GLN A 254 29.27 0.90 -32.92
CA GLN A 254 28.03 0.17 -33.06
C GLN A 254 26.96 1.24 -33.30
N GLU A 255 26.30 1.21 -34.46
CA GLU A 255 25.23 2.16 -34.77
C GLU A 255 24.25 2.15 -33.60
N VAL A 256 24.15 3.28 -32.91
CA VAL A 256 23.27 3.39 -31.74
C VAL A 256 21.86 3.54 -32.26
N ALA A 257 21.05 2.49 -32.08
CA ALA A 257 19.68 2.43 -32.56
C ALA A 257 18.70 2.54 -31.39
N GLY A 258 17.60 3.25 -31.61
CA GLY A 258 16.47 3.27 -30.69
C GLY A 258 15.87 1.87 -30.59
N VAL A 259 15.31 1.55 -29.43
CA VAL A 259 14.59 0.29 -29.24
C VAL A 259 13.30 0.36 -30.03
N ASP A 260 13.10 -0.60 -30.93
CA ASP A 260 11.91 -0.67 -31.80
C ASP A 260 10.64 -0.96 -31.01
N LEU A 261 9.64 -0.09 -31.17
CA LEU A 261 8.29 -0.23 -30.61
C LEU A 261 7.25 -0.42 -31.70
N SER A 262 7.64 -0.90 -32.88
CA SER A 262 6.71 -1.16 -34.00
C SER A 262 5.58 -2.13 -33.66
N LEU A 263 5.75 -2.94 -32.60
CA LEU A 263 4.73 -3.84 -32.03
C LEU A 263 3.63 -3.11 -31.25
N LEU A 264 3.89 -1.91 -30.72
CA LEU A 264 2.92 -1.08 -30.01
C LEU A 264 2.01 -0.35 -31.01
N ALA A 265 0.76 -0.16 -30.63
CA ALA A 265 -0.24 0.51 -31.46
C ALA A 265 -0.05 2.04 -31.47
N ASP A 266 0.04 2.64 -30.28
CA ASP A 266 0.18 4.07 -30.04
C ASP A 266 0.81 4.33 -28.65
N PRO A 267 2.16 4.34 -28.54
CA PRO A 267 2.83 4.57 -27.25
C PRO A 267 2.72 6.04 -26.83
N ILE A 268 2.15 6.29 -25.65
CA ILE A 268 1.79 7.64 -25.19
C ILE A 268 2.44 8.08 -23.88
N ALA A 269 3.08 7.17 -23.13
CA ALA A 269 3.86 7.54 -21.94
C ALA A 269 4.97 6.53 -21.66
N ILE A 270 6.04 7.01 -21.03
CA ILE A 270 7.19 6.22 -20.59
C ILE A 270 7.49 6.52 -19.13
N GLU A 271 7.74 5.49 -18.33
CA GLU A 271 8.10 5.65 -16.92
C GLU A 271 9.23 4.69 -16.54
N ALA A 272 10.13 5.14 -15.67
CA ALA A 272 11.22 4.30 -15.18
C ALA A 272 10.67 3.20 -14.25
N GLY A 273 11.01 1.94 -14.56
CA GLY A 273 10.66 0.78 -13.75
C GLY A 273 11.74 0.43 -12.72
N PRO A 274 11.64 -0.74 -12.07
CA PRO A 274 12.69 -1.26 -11.19
C PRO A 274 14.03 -1.42 -11.93
N ALA A 275 15.13 -1.07 -11.25
CA ALA A 275 16.50 -1.15 -11.80
C ALA A 275 16.69 -0.35 -13.11
N GLN A 276 17.01 -1.02 -14.23
CA GLN A 276 17.22 -0.43 -15.56
C GLN A 276 16.09 -0.82 -16.52
N SER A 277 14.87 -0.97 -15.99
CA SER A 277 13.69 -1.31 -16.79
C SER A 277 12.81 -0.09 -17.05
N VAL A 278 11.92 -0.23 -18.03
CA VAL A 278 11.03 0.83 -18.49
C VAL A 278 9.62 0.28 -18.62
N PHE A 279 8.64 1.06 -18.16
CA PHE A 279 7.24 0.85 -18.47
C PHE A 279 6.79 1.77 -19.60
N LEU A 280 6.09 1.22 -20.57
CA LEU A 280 5.49 1.96 -21.68
C LEU A 280 3.98 1.80 -21.64
N LEU A 281 3.28 2.93 -21.76
CA LEU A 281 1.83 2.96 -21.89
C LEU A 281 1.46 2.98 -23.36
N ASP A 282 0.80 1.92 -23.82
CA ASP A 282 0.29 1.81 -25.17
C ASP A 282 -1.22 2.02 -25.22
N ARG A 283 -1.67 2.90 -26.11
CA ARG A 283 -3.08 3.15 -26.34
C ARG A 283 -3.59 2.24 -27.46
N GLN A 284 -4.67 1.51 -27.18
CA GLN A 284 -5.29 0.61 -28.14
C GLN A 284 -6.34 1.32 -29.00
N PRO A 285 -6.59 0.83 -30.24
CA PRO A 285 -7.66 1.33 -31.10
C PRO A 285 -9.05 1.07 -30.50
N ASP A 286 -10.07 1.73 -31.07
CA ASP A 286 -11.50 1.55 -30.72
C ASP A 286 -11.84 1.75 -29.23
N ASP A 287 -11.04 2.55 -28.51
CA ASP A 287 -11.16 2.79 -27.07
C ASP A 287 -11.12 1.49 -26.23
N ALA A 288 -10.40 0.47 -26.70
CA ALA A 288 -10.05 -0.71 -25.92
C ALA A 288 -9.09 -0.36 -24.76
N ALA A 289 -8.99 -1.25 -23.78
CA ALA A 289 -8.10 -1.06 -22.63
C ALA A 289 -6.66 -0.78 -23.09
N SER A 290 -6.05 0.27 -22.53
CA SER A 290 -4.62 0.54 -22.72
C SER A 290 -3.80 -0.63 -22.21
N VAL A 291 -2.62 -0.85 -22.78
CA VAL A 291 -1.72 -1.94 -22.39
C VAL A 291 -0.44 -1.35 -21.82
N LEU A 292 -0.03 -1.85 -20.66
CA LEU A 292 1.27 -1.55 -20.07
C LEU A 292 2.29 -2.58 -20.56
N TYR A 293 3.36 -2.12 -21.20
CA TYR A 293 4.49 -2.96 -21.58
C TYR A 293 5.64 -2.77 -20.61
N HIS A 294 6.30 -3.86 -20.22
CA HIS A 294 7.52 -3.84 -19.41
C HIS A 294 8.71 -4.27 -20.25
N PHE A 295 9.67 -3.37 -20.43
CA PHE A 295 10.91 -3.62 -21.13
C PHE A 295 12.07 -3.69 -20.14
N VAL A 296 12.89 -4.74 -20.26
CA VAL A 296 14.15 -4.90 -19.51
C VAL A 296 15.27 -5.02 -20.52
N ASP A 297 16.26 -4.13 -20.43
CA ASP A 297 17.42 -4.10 -21.34
C ASP A 297 17.03 -4.12 -22.83
N GLY A 298 15.98 -3.38 -23.20
CA GLY A 298 15.56 -3.27 -24.61
C GLY A 298 14.64 -4.40 -25.08
N VAL A 299 14.39 -5.40 -24.24
CA VAL A 299 13.57 -6.57 -24.59
C VAL A 299 12.25 -6.53 -23.83
N GLU A 300 11.15 -6.67 -24.56
CA GLU A 300 9.81 -6.84 -23.98
C GLU A 300 9.79 -8.11 -23.12
N GLN A 301 9.45 -7.94 -21.84
CA GLN A 301 9.26 -9.07 -20.91
C GLN A 301 7.80 -9.43 -20.73
N LEU A 302 6.91 -8.41 -20.78
CA LEU A 302 5.55 -8.56 -20.36
C LEU A 302 4.66 -7.48 -20.98
N GLN A 303 3.42 -7.87 -21.28
CA GLN A 303 2.31 -7.00 -21.62
C GLN A 303 1.16 -7.21 -20.63
N LEU A 304 0.60 -6.11 -20.17
CA LEU A 304 -0.35 -6.06 -19.06
C LEU A 304 -1.52 -5.15 -19.45
N PRO A 305 -2.63 -5.71 -19.97
CA PRO A 305 -3.83 -4.92 -20.28
C PRO A 305 -4.37 -4.24 -19.01
N LEU A 306 -4.66 -2.95 -19.07
CA LEU A 306 -5.22 -2.19 -17.95
C LEU A 306 -6.72 -2.48 -17.82
N GLU A 307 -7.02 -3.74 -17.51
CA GLU A 307 -8.35 -4.23 -17.24
C GLU A 307 -8.38 -5.09 -15.98
N ASP A 308 -9.49 -5.02 -15.25
CA ASP A 308 -9.73 -5.89 -14.11
C ASP A 308 -11.23 -6.10 -13.95
N THR A 309 -11.64 -7.25 -13.43
CA THR A 309 -13.04 -7.47 -13.09
C THR A 309 -13.28 -6.92 -11.70
N VAL A 310 -14.16 -5.93 -11.58
CA VAL A 310 -14.47 -5.30 -10.30
C VAL A 310 -15.96 -5.00 -10.18
N ASP A 311 -16.44 -4.99 -8.94
CA ASP A 311 -17.77 -4.51 -8.61
C ASP A 311 -17.78 -2.98 -8.62
N VAL A 312 -18.41 -2.40 -9.65
CA VAL A 312 -18.54 -0.96 -9.81
C VAL A 312 -19.86 -0.49 -9.23
N VAL A 313 -19.81 0.55 -8.40
CA VAL A 313 -21.02 1.22 -7.90
C VAL A 313 -21.37 2.35 -8.85
N THR A 314 -22.53 2.23 -9.49
CA THR A 314 -23.11 3.31 -10.29
C THR A 314 -23.72 4.39 -9.39
N LEU A 315 -23.95 5.60 -9.94
CA LEU A 315 -24.60 6.71 -9.21
C LEU A 315 -25.98 6.36 -8.63
N THR A 316 -26.65 5.34 -9.17
CA THR A 316 -27.94 4.84 -8.67
C THR A 316 -27.81 3.87 -7.50
N GLY A 317 -26.58 3.56 -7.07
CA GLY A 317 -26.29 2.62 -5.99
C GLY A 317 -26.39 1.14 -6.39
N THR A 318 -26.51 0.86 -7.69
CA THR A 318 -26.55 -0.51 -8.21
C THR A 318 -25.12 -1.00 -8.44
N THR A 319 -24.79 -2.14 -7.84
CA THR A 319 -23.52 -2.85 -8.02
C THR A 319 -23.67 -3.88 -9.13
N ALA A 320 -22.74 -3.89 -10.08
CA ALA A 320 -22.62 -4.95 -11.07
C ALA A 320 -21.15 -5.30 -11.29
N ALA A 321 -20.84 -6.59 -11.24
CA ALA A 321 -19.53 -7.11 -11.64
C ALA A 321 -19.32 -6.75 -13.11
N THR A 322 -18.33 -5.91 -13.37
CA THR A 322 -18.03 -5.42 -14.71
C THR A 322 -16.53 -5.54 -14.93
N THR A 323 -16.14 -6.03 -16.10
CA THR A 323 -14.75 -5.90 -16.55
C THR A 323 -14.51 -4.43 -16.87
N LEU A 324 -13.75 -3.77 -16.00
CA LEU A 324 -13.34 -2.40 -16.21
C LEU A 324 -12.23 -2.41 -17.25
N GLN A 325 -12.42 -1.67 -18.34
CA GLN A 325 -11.39 -1.40 -19.34
C GLN A 325 -10.93 0.05 -19.18
N VAL A 326 -9.65 0.24 -18.88
CA VAL A 326 -9.09 1.57 -18.64
C VAL A 326 -8.40 2.06 -19.90
N VAL A 327 -8.96 3.10 -20.52
CA VAL A 327 -8.24 3.90 -21.52
C VAL A 327 -7.47 4.96 -20.77
N ALA A 328 -6.15 4.85 -20.77
CA ALA A 328 -5.28 5.71 -19.98
C ALA A 328 -4.83 6.96 -20.77
N HIS A 329 -4.65 8.06 -20.05
CA HIS A 329 -4.01 9.28 -20.53
C HIS A 329 -2.54 9.35 -20.12
N ASP A 330 -2.21 8.88 -18.93
CA ASP A 330 -0.86 8.94 -18.35
C ASP A 330 -0.64 7.88 -17.28
N ILE A 331 0.63 7.58 -16.98
CA ILE A 331 1.04 6.67 -15.90
C ILE A 331 2.14 7.25 -15.02
N ALA A 332 2.20 6.80 -13.76
CA ALA A 332 3.35 6.97 -12.89
C ALA A 332 3.57 5.72 -12.04
N TYR A 333 4.83 5.36 -11.80
CA TYR A 333 5.19 4.16 -11.05
C TYR A 333 5.86 4.52 -9.72
N VAL A 334 5.40 3.89 -8.63
CA VAL A 334 5.96 4.05 -7.28
C VAL A 334 6.59 2.74 -6.85
N ALA A 335 7.92 2.67 -6.97
CA ALA A 335 8.71 1.46 -6.72
C ALA A 335 8.57 0.91 -5.29
N ASP A 336 8.56 1.78 -4.28
CA ASP A 336 8.48 1.36 -2.86
C ASP A 336 7.20 0.58 -2.53
N GLU A 337 6.14 0.79 -3.30
CA GLU A 337 4.85 0.11 -3.12
C GLU A 337 4.54 -0.87 -4.28
N SER A 338 5.45 -1.05 -5.24
CA SER A 338 5.20 -1.76 -6.50
C SER A 338 3.85 -1.41 -7.13
N ARG A 339 3.54 -0.11 -7.19
CA ARG A 339 2.21 0.37 -7.59
C ARG A 339 2.28 1.30 -8.78
N LEU A 340 1.45 1.02 -9.78
CA LEU A 340 1.24 1.86 -10.95
C LEU A 340 0.00 2.72 -10.75
N TYR A 341 0.10 4.01 -11.01
CA TYR A 341 -1.03 4.93 -11.03
C TYR A 341 -1.31 5.30 -12.48
N VAL A 342 -2.57 5.24 -12.87
CA VAL A 342 -3.05 5.44 -14.23
C VAL A 342 -4.08 6.55 -14.21
N VAL A 343 -3.88 7.60 -14.99
CA VAL A 343 -4.92 8.63 -15.18
C VAL A 343 -5.87 8.16 -16.28
N GLU A 344 -7.18 8.13 -16.01
CA GLU A 344 -8.17 7.80 -17.04
C GLU A 344 -8.20 8.89 -18.12
N ARG A 345 -8.57 8.51 -19.36
CA ARG A 345 -8.71 9.42 -20.51
C ARG A 345 -9.61 10.63 -20.23
N ASP A 346 -10.63 10.49 -19.40
CA ASP A 346 -11.51 11.63 -19.06
C ASP A 346 -10.81 12.67 -18.17
N GLY A 347 -9.70 12.32 -17.51
CA GLY A 347 -8.92 13.22 -16.66
C GLY A 347 -9.60 13.60 -15.34
N ASN A 348 -10.65 12.87 -14.96
CA ASN A 348 -11.43 13.12 -13.74
C ASN A 348 -11.02 12.22 -12.57
N GLN A 349 -10.27 11.15 -12.83
CA GLN A 349 -9.89 10.16 -11.84
C GLN A 349 -8.57 9.48 -12.25
N ALA A 350 -7.79 9.12 -11.25
CA ALA A 350 -6.72 8.15 -11.37
C ALA A 350 -7.16 6.80 -10.79
N LEU A 351 -6.55 5.73 -11.28
CA LEU A 351 -6.72 4.37 -10.81
C LEU A 351 -5.36 3.86 -10.39
N ALA A 352 -5.31 3.07 -9.32
CA ALA A 352 -4.06 2.50 -8.83
C ALA A 352 -4.07 1.00 -9.03
N PHE A 353 -2.99 0.46 -9.60
CA PHE A 353 -2.79 -0.95 -9.84
C PHE A 353 -1.60 -1.45 -9.05
N GLN A 354 -1.80 -2.52 -8.26
CA GLN A 354 -0.71 -3.26 -7.65
C GLN A 354 -0.05 -4.13 -8.72
N LEU A 355 1.28 -4.09 -8.82
CA LEU A 355 2.06 -4.89 -9.76
C LEU A 355 2.71 -6.09 -9.06
N PHE A 356 2.60 -7.26 -9.69
CA PHE A 356 3.13 -8.53 -9.22
C PHE A 356 4.25 -9.04 -10.12
N LEU A 357 5.32 -8.25 -10.29
CA LEU A 357 6.38 -8.56 -11.27
C LEU A 357 7.21 -9.79 -10.90
N ASP A 358 7.37 -10.05 -9.60
CA ASP A 358 8.18 -11.17 -9.07
C ASP A 358 7.35 -12.40 -8.67
N GLU A 359 6.02 -12.33 -8.76
CA GLU A 359 5.12 -13.42 -8.40
C GLU A 359 4.66 -14.21 -9.64
N SER A 360 4.23 -15.46 -9.44
CA SER A 360 3.60 -16.26 -10.50
C SER A 360 2.14 -16.56 -10.13
N PRO A 361 1.16 -16.12 -10.94
CA PRO A 361 1.30 -15.40 -12.21
C PRO A 361 1.71 -13.93 -12.01
N VAL A 362 2.48 -13.40 -12.96
CA VAL A 362 2.74 -11.96 -13.06
C VAL A 362 1.45 -11.26 -13.51
N GLY A 363 1.13 -10.13 -12.91
CA GLY A 363 -0.10 -9.41 -13.25
C GLY A 363 -0.20 -8.02 -12.65
N LEU A 364 -1.31 -7.37 -12.98
CA LEU A 364 -1.78 -6.15 -12.33
C LEU A 364 -3.07 -6.46 -11.56
N ARG A 365 -3.33 -5.67 -10.53
CA ARG A 365 -4.61 -5.68 -9.85
C ARG A 365 -5.10 -4.31 -9.48
N LEU A 366 -6.35 -4.03 -9.77
CA LEU A 366 -6.95 -2.74 -9.49
C LEU A 366 -7.22 -2.57 -7.98
N SER A 367 -6.70 -1.48 -7.43
CA SER A 367 -7.07 -0.99 -6.11
C SER A 367 -8.43 -0.30 -6.17
N THR A 368 -9.26 -0.52 -5.15
CA THR A 368 -10.57 0.13 -4.99
C THR A 368 -10.47 1.54 -4.37
N SER A 369 -9.26 2.09 -4.24
CA SER A 369 -9.02 3.45 -3.75
C SER A 369 -9.64 4.47 -4.69
N TYR A 370 -10.46 5.37 -4.15
CA TYR A 370 -11.08 6.44 -4.93
C TYR A 370 -10.11 7.64 -5.04
N LEU A 371 -9.56 7.88 -6.23
CA LEU A 371 -8.54 8.90 -6.49
C LEU A 371 -9.05 9.94 -7.51
N PRO A 372 -10.00 10.82 -7.14
CA PRO A 372 -10.52 11.84 -8.05
C PRO A 372 -9.46 12.90 -8.37
N LEU A 373 -9.46 13.38 -9.61
CA LEU A 373 -8.64 14.48 -10.07
C LEU A 373 -9.51 15.71 -10.30
N GLN A 374 -9.22 16.80 -9.59
CA GLN A 374 -9.98 18.03 -9.74
C GLN A 374 -9.32 18.92 -10.78
N ASN A 375 -10.05 19.34 -11.83
CA ASN A 375 -9.53 20.31 -12.82
C ASN A 375 -8.12 19.98 -13.35
N PHE A 376 -7.89 18.69 -13.61
CA PHE A 376 -6.62 18.18 -14.10
C PHE A 376 -6.23 18.88 -15.41
N GLY A 377 -5.01 19.37 -15.45
CA GLY A 377 -4.50 20.16 -16.56
C GLY A 377 -3.87 19.33 -17.68
N SER A 378 -4.02 18.00 -17.66
CA SER A 378 -3.55 17.04 -18.68
C SER A 378 -2.03 16.82 -18.76
N ARG A 379 -1.26 17.26 -17.76
CA ARG A 379 0.20 17.04 -17.70
C ARG A 379 0.56 15.69 -17.11
N ALA A 380 1.82 15.30 -17.23
CA ALA A 380 2.35 14.12 -16.58
C ALA A 380 2.10 14.17 -15.06
N LEU A 381 1.75 13.02 -14.48
CA LEU A 381 1.84 12.78 -13.05
C LEU A 381 3.31 12.87 -12.64
N VAL A 382 3.57 13.58 -11.54
CA VAL A 382 4.93 13.83 -11.10
C VAL A 382 5.16 13.18 -9.75
N ARG A 383 6.25 12.43 -9.64
CA ARG A 383 6.68 11.79 -8.40
C ARG A 383 7.64 12.69 -7.61
N GLN A 384 7.36 12.86 -6.32
CA GLN A 384 8.26 13.47 -5.35
C GLN A 384 8.39 12.53 -4.13
N GLY A 385 9.51 11.84 -4.02
CA GLY A 385 9.66 10.77 -3.02
C GLY A 385 8.68 9.62 -3.28
N SER A 386 7.86 9.29 -2.29
CA SER A 386 6.79 8.29 -2.38
C SER A 386 5.43 8.88 -2.74
N ALA A 387 5.32 10.20 -2.88
CA ALA A 387 4.08 10.89 -3.18
C ALA A 387 3.97 11.21 -4.68
N LEU A 388 2.75 11.16 -5.21
CA LEU A 388 2.42 11.57 -6.56
C LEU A 388 1.65 12.87 -6.54
N TYR A 389 1.85 13.69 -7.57
CA TYR A 389 1.22 14.99 -7.74
C TYR A 389 0.68 15.14 -9.15
N TYR A 390 -0.40 15.90 -9.28
CA TYR A 390 -0.97 16.29 -10.57
C TYR A 390 -1.16 17.81 -10.63
N ASP A 391 -1.32 18.32 -11.85
CA ASP A 391 -1.49 19.74 -12.09
C ASP A 391 -2.97 20.16 -11.96
N LEU A 392 -3.21 21.14 -11.11
CA LEU A 392 -4.50 21.78 -10.88
C LEU A 392 -4.53 23.12 -11.62
N THR A 393 -5.28 23.20 -12.72
CA THR A 393 -5.31 24.40 -13.60
C THR A 393 -6.56 25.28 -13.42
N GLY A 394 -7.53 24.84 -12.62
CA GLY A 394 -8.83 25.52 -12.49
C GLY A 394 -9.70 25.35 -13.73
N SER A 395 -10.58 26.31 -14.04
CA SER A 395 -11.52 26.19 -15.17
C SER A 395 -10.89 26.40 -16.55
N ASN A 396 -9.65 26.88 -16.63
CA ASN A 396 -8.94 27.14 -17.89
C ASN A 396 -7.58 26.43 -17.90
N ARG A 397 -7.50 25.30 -18.61
CA ARG A 397 -6.27 24.50 -18.78
C ARG A 397 -5.11 25.24 -19.42
N ALA A 398 -5.38 26.34 -20.15
CA ALA A 398 -4.36 27.17 -20.78
C ALA A 398 -3.71 28.20 -19.83
N ASN A 399 -4.19 28.31 -18.57
CA ASN A 399 -3.65 29.29 -17.63
C ASN A 399 -2.49 28.72 -16.80
N ASP A 400 -1.33 28.58 -17.42
CA ASP A 400 -0.11 28.06 -16.79
C ASP A 400 0.36 28.85 -15.56
N ARG A 401 0.06 30.15 -15.51
CA ARG A 401 0.43 31.01 -14.37
C ARG A 401 -0.36 30.73 -13.10
N ALA A 402 -1.47 29.99 -13.21
CA ALA A 402 -2.32 29.61 -12.09
C ALA A 402 -2.16 28.14 -11.67
N VAL A 403 -1.29 27.38 -12.35
CA VAL A 403 -1.05 25.96 -12.05
C VAL A 403 -0.62 25.81 -10.59
N ARG A 404 -1.22 24.84 -9.92
CA ARG A 404 -0.78 24.33 -8.62
C ARG A 404 -0.52 22.84 -8.71
N TRP A 405 0.39 22.35 -7.88
CA TRP A 405 0.67 20.93 -7.75
C TRP A 405 -0.01 20.41 -6.50
N VAL A 406 -0.91 19.44 -6.69
CA VAL A 406 -1.70 18.87 -5.59
C VAL A 406 -1.34 17.40 -5.48
N GLN A 407 -1.12 16.94 -4.26
CA GLN A 407 -0.82 15.54 -4.01
C GLN A 407 -2.05 14.69 -4.36
N LEU A 408 -1.83 13.62 -5.13
CA LEU A 408 -2.80 12.59 -5.38
C LEU A 408 -3.00 11.78 -4.08
N GLN A 409 -4.18 11.91 -3.48
CA GLN A 409 -4.54 11.23 -2.24
C GLN A 409 -5.87 10.50 -2.40
N PRO A 410 -6.03 9.33 -1.77
CA PRO A 410 -7.31 8.64 -1.73
C PRO A 410 -8.32 9.51 -0.99
N PHE A 411 -9.49 9.68 -1.57
CA PHE A 411 -10.61 10.37 -0.95
C PHE A 411 -11.35 9.39 -0.04
N GLU A 412 -11.62 9.77 1.22
CA GLU A 412 -12.22 8.93 2.27
C GLU A 412 -13.72 8.61 2.06
N GLU A 413 -14.19 8.58 0.82
CA GLU A 413 -15.51 8.06 0.47
C GLU A 413 -15.42 6.62 -0.04
N SER A 414 -14.72 5.76 0.71
CA SER A 414 -14.72 4.33 0.42
C SER A 414 -16.16 3.82 0.34
N ARG A 415 -16.47 3.14 -0.75
CA ARG A 415 -17.73 2.42 -0.91
C ARG A 415 -17.51 0.98 -0.52
N TYR A 416 -18.48 0.39 0.14
CA TYR A 416 -18.43 -1.02 0.55
C TYR A 416 -19.67 -1.75 0.05
N GLN A 417 -19.54 -3.06 -0.14
CA GLN A 417 -20.67 -3.95 -0.20
C GLN A 417 -21.59 -3.72 1.00
N ARG A 418 -22.90 -3.86 0.82
CA ARG A 418 -23.88 -3.62 1.89
C ARG A 418 -24.12 -4.82 2.78
N THR A 419 -23.87 -6.02 2.25
CA THR A 419 -24.06 -7.29 2.96
C THR A 419 -22.98 -8.26 2.54
N GLY A 420 -22.55 -9.12 3.45
CA GLY A 420 -21.61 -10.20 3.16
C GLY A 420 -21.75 -11.32 4.18
N THR A 421 -21.80 -12.56 3.70
CA THR A 421 -22.12 -13.73 4.54
C THR A 421 -21.01 -14.77 4.47
N ILE A 422 -20.55 -15.23 5.64
CA ILE A 422 -19.62 -16.36 5.76
C ILE A 422 -20.13 -17.43 6.70
N GLU A 423 -19.76 -18.67 6.42
CA GLU A 423 -20.01 -19.83 7.25
C GLU A 423 -18.68 -20.43 7.71
N THR A 424 -18.56 -20.69 9.00
CA THR A 424 -17.36 -21.33 9.54
C THR A 424 -17.24 -22.78 9.05
N PRO A 425 -16.04 -23.37 9.09
CA PRO A 425 -15.91 -24.82 9.22
C PRO A 425 -16.79 -25.38 10.34
N VAL A 426 -17.04 -26.69 10.28
CA VAL A 426 -17.74 -27.38 11.36
C VAL A 426 -16.88 -27.37 12.63
N LEU A 427 -17.47 -26.89 13.71
CA LEU A 427 -16.88 -26.83 15.04
C LEU A 427 -17.25 -28.10 15.83
N ASP A 428 -16.27 -28.77 16.44
CA ASP A 428 -16.50 -29.97 17.27
C ASP A 428 -16.52 -29.60 18.76
N GLY A 429 -17.68 -29.78 19.38
CA GLY A 429 -17.95 -29.62 20.80
C GLY A 429 -17.48 -30.79 21.67
N ARG A 430 -16.90 -31.84 21.06
CA ARG A 430 -16.26 -33.02 21.67
C ARG A 430 -17.16 -33.99 22.42
N ALA A 431 -18.33 -33.56 22.88
CA ALA A 431 -19.31 -34.37 23.57
C ALA A 431 -20.59 -34.52 22.74
N HIS A 432 -21.25 -35.68 22.84
CA HIS A 432 -22.62 -35.83 22.38
C HIS A 432 -23.54 -34.88 23.17
N ASP A 433 -24.56 -34.34 22.52
CA ASP A 433 -25.52 -33.42 23.13
C ASP A 433 -24.87 -32.14 23.71
N CYS A 434 -23.72 -31.73 23.14
CA CYS A 434 -22.98 -30.57 23.62
C CYS A 434 -23.83 -29.29 23.54
N THR A 435 -24.03 -28.63 24.68
CA THR A 435 -24.67 -27.32 24.73
C THR A 435 -23.60 -26.25 24.55
N TRP A 436 -23.73 -25.43 23.52
CA TRP A 436 -22.81 -24.33 23.26
C TRP A 436 -23.15 -23.13 24.16
N HIS A 437 -22.12 -22.37 24.54
CA HIS A 437 -22.24 -21.34 25.56
C HIS A 437 -22.42 -19.94 24.95
N ARG A 438 -21.33 -19.20 24.79
CA ARG A 438 -21.29 -17.81 24.33
C ARG A 438 -20.46 -17.69 23.08
N ILE A 439 -20.78 -16.67 22.28
CA ILE A 439 -19.98 -16.24 21.15
C ILE A 439 -19.47 -14.84 21.45
N PHE A 440 -18.15 -14.67 21.39
CA PHE A 440 -17.48 -13.38 21.53
C PHE A 440 -16.90 -12.96 20.19
N ILE A 441 -17.07 -11.70 19.83
CA ILE A 441 -16.50 -11.10 18.63
C ILE A 441 -15.69 -9.86 19.06
N ASP A 442 -14.39 -9.88 18.82
CA ASP A 442 -13.60 -8.64 18.90
C ASP A 442 -13.76 -7.92 17.57
N GLY A 443 -14.28 -6.70 17.61
CA GLY A 443 -14.58 -5.97 16.40
C GLY A 443 -14.78 -4.47 16.61
N CYS A 444 -14.79 -3.76 15.50
CA CYS A 444 -15.31 -2.41 15.37
C CYS A 444 -16.62 -2.49 14.61
N LEU A 445 -17.76 -2.28 15.28
CA LEU A 445 -19.08 -2.22 14.66
C LEU A 445 -19.64 -0.80 14.86
N PRO A 446 -19.32 0.16 13.98
CA PRO A 446 -19.83 1.52 14.06
C PRO A 446 -21.37 1.58 13.89
N SER A 447 -21.95 2.73 14.21
CA SER A 447 -23.35 3.04 13.89
C SER A 447 -23.71 2.69 12.44
N GLU A 448 -24.94 2.18 12.22
CA GLU A 448 -25.44 1.70 10.92
C GLU A 448 -24.70 0.48 10.32
N THR A 449 -23.92 -0.22 11.14
CA THR A 449 -23.35 -1.53 10.80
C THR A 449 -23.79 -2.59 11.80
N THR A 450 -23.93 -3.83 11.36
CA THR A 450 -24.29 -4.96 12.22
C THR A 450 -23.55 -6.23 11.82
N VAL A 451 -23.40 -7.13 12.79
CA VAL A 451 -22.97 -8.50 12.56
C VAL A 451 -24.03 -9.41 13.15
N GLU A 452 -24.80 -10.08 12.30
CA GLU A 452 -25.75 -11.09 12.76
C GLU A 452 -25.08 -12.44 12.86
N VAL A 453 -25.40 -13.17 13.92
CA VAL A 453 -24.90 -14.53 14.14
C VAL A 453 -26.04 -15.51 13.97
N TRP A 454 -25.84 -16.46 13.07
CA TRP A 454 -26.74 -17.56 12.81
C TRP A 454 -26.03 -18.86 13.14
N THR A 455 -26.74 -19.81 13.74
CA THR A 455 -26.14 -21.04 14.25
C THR A 455 -26.95 -22.26 13.84
N ARG A 456 -26.27 -23.40 13.70
CA ARG A 456 -26.89 -24.71 13.61
C ARG A 456 -26.04 -25.74 14.34
N ALA A 457 -26.65 -26.77 14.89
CA ALA A 457 -25.94 -27.88 15.50
C ALA A 457 -26.64 -29.22 15.25
N SER A 458 -25.85 -30.29 15.30
CA SER A 458 -26.28 -31.68 15.18
C SER A 458 -25.25 -32.57 15.86
N ASP A 459 -25.68 -33.69 16.43
CA ASP A 459 -24.78 -34.73 16.91
C ASP A 459 -24.18 -35.59 15.80
N ASP A 460 -24.86 -35.65 14.66
CA ASP A 460 -24.40 -36.34 13.46
C ASP A 460 -23.85 -35.33 12.46
N LEU A 461 -22.57 -35.48 12.14
CA LEU A 461 -21.86 -34.66 11.17
C LEU A 461 -22.49 -34.72 9.77
N THR A 462 -23.07 -35.87 9.40
CA THR A 462 -23.70 -36.08 8.08
C THR A 462 -25.06 -35.38 7.96
N LEU A 463 -25.76 -35.20 9.09
CA LEU A 463 -27.05 -34.51 9.15
C LEU A 463 -26.91 -33.01 9.37
N LEU A 464 -25.77 -32.52 9.89
CA LEU A 464 -25.55 -31.09 10.15
C LEU A 464 -25.89 -30.19 8.93
N PRO A 465 -25.53 -30.54 7.67
CA PRO A 465 -25.87 -29.71 6.52
C PRO A 465 -27.38 -29.58 6.25
N THR A 466 -28.21 -30.53 6.72
CA THR A 466 -29.67 -30.50 6.53
C THR A 466 -30.39 -29.70 7.61
N VAL A 467 -29.72 -29.43 8.73
CA VAL A 467 -30.26 -28.58 9.81
C VAL A 467 -30.27 -27.12 9.36
N PRO A 468 -31.42 -26.42 9.44
CA PRO A 468 -31.51 -25.01 9.09
C PRO A 468 -30.75 -24.15 10.10
N PHE A 469 -30.15 -23.06 9.61
CA PHE A 469 -29.59 -22.04 10.48
C PHE A 469 -30.70 -21.29 11.22
N THR A 470 -30.49 -21.04 12.51
CA THR A 470 -31.37 -20.22 13.36
C THR A 470 -30.65 -18.95 13.76
N ARG A 471 -31.35 -17.81 13.76
CA ARG A 471 -30.78 -16.53 14.17
C ARG A 471 -30.61 -16.49 15.69
N GLU A 472 -29.44 -16.09 16.15
CA GLU A 472 -29.18 -15.80 17.56
C GLU A 472 -29.60 -14.36 17.92
N PRO A 473 -29.69 -14.01 19.21
CA PRO A 473 -29.89 -12.65 19.66
C PRO A 473 -28.80 -11.70 19.14
N ASP A 474 -29.12 -10.40 19.11
CA ASP A 474 -28.17 -9.39 18.68
C ASP A 474 -26.97 -9.33 19.63
N LEU A 475 -25.79 -9.11 19.05
CA LEU A 475 -24.57 -8.85 19.81
C LEU A 475 -24.72 -7.56 20.60
N TYR A 476 -24.26 -7.57 21.85
CA TYR A 476 -24.11 -6.35 22.64
C TYR A 476 -22.64 -6.09 22.94
N LEU A 477 -22.26 -4.81 22.99
CA LEU A 477 -20.90 -4.41 23.35
C LEU A 477 -20.70 -4.58 24.86
N ARG A 478 -19.67 -5.32 25.26
CA ARG A 478 -19.38 -5.58 26.67
C ARG A 478 -18.74 -4.36 27.33
N GLY A 479 -19.34 -3.90 28.43
CA GLY A 479 -18.77 -2.80 29.24
C GLY A 479 -17.52 -3.21 30.04
N ALA A 480 -17.39 -4.49 30.38
CA ALA A 480 -16.24 -5.03 31.12
C ALA A 480 -15.00 -5.27 30.25
N GLY A 481 -15.13 -5.14 28.92
CA GLY A 481 -14.06 -5.50 27.98
C GLY A 481 -14.09 -6.98 27.60
N THR A 482 -12.92 -7.58 27.43
CA THR A 482 -12.78 -8.96 26.96
C THR A 482 -12.95 -9.99 28.08
N GLU A 483 -13.40 -11.20 27.75
CA GLU A 483 -13.55 -12.30 28.71
C GLU A 483 -12.23 -12.96 29.14
N ILE A 484 -11.15 -12.71 28.39
CA ILE A 484 -9.87 -13.36 28.63
C ILE A 484 -9.01 -12.46 29.51
N ALA A 485 -8.68 -12.95 30.71
CA ALA A 485 -7.80 -12.24 31.63
C ALA A 485 -6.48 -11.82 30.96
N ASN A 486 -6.09 -10.55 31.16
CA ASN A 486 -4.86 -9.96 30.64
C ASN A 486 -4.72 -9.94 29.10
N TYR A 487 -5.81 -10.18 28.38
CA TYR A 487 -5.86 -10.03 26.93
C TYR A 487 -6.35 -8.61 26.57
N ALA A 488 -5.69 -7.97 25.61
CA ALA A 488 -6.06 -6.62 25.16
C ALA A 488 -6.04 -6.59 23.62
N PRO A 489 -7.18 -6.86 22.96
CA PRO A 489 -7.26 -6.88 21.50
C PRO A 489 -7.07 -5.48 20.88
N PHE A 490 -7.37 -4.41 21.64
CA PHE A 490 -7.38 -3.03 21.18
C PHE A 490 -6.51 -2.12 22.06
N THR A 491 -5.91 -1.09 21.49
CA THR A 491 -5.24 -0.01 22.25
C THR A 491 -6.27 0.97 22.83
N GLU A 492 -5.88 1.77 23.83
CA GLU A 492 -6.74 2.82 24.40
C GLU A 492 -7.25 3.79 23.33
N THR A 493 -6.40 4.17 22.37
CA THR A 493 -6.80 5.04 21.25
C THR A 493 -7.83 4.39 20.33
N GLN A 494 -7.79 3.06 20.17
CA GLN A 494 -8.80 2.33 19.40
C GLN A 494 -10.12 2.23 20.17
N LEU A 495 -10.06 1.93 21.48
CA LEU A 495 -11.24 1.83 22.35
C LEU A 495 -12.00 3.16 22.49
N ALA A 496 -11.33 4.30 22.25
CA ALA A 496 -11.99 5.60 22.18
C ALA A 496 -12.92 5.76 20.96
N LYS A 497 -12.80 4.90 19.94
CA LYS A 497 -13.69 4.92 18.77
C LYS A 497 -14.99 4.18 19.06
N GLU A 498 -16.08 4.72 18.55
CA GLU A 498 -17.41 4.11 18.68
C GLU A 498 -17.45 2.69 18.08
N GLY A 499 -18.08 1.77 18.80
CA GLY A 499 -18.30 0.41 18.34
C GLY A 499 -17.10 -0.53 18.44
N VAL A 500 -15.95 -0.05 18.93
CA VAL A 500 -14.75 -0.87 19.15
C VAL A 500 -14.83 -1.60 20.50
N GLY A 501 -14.66 -2.92 20.47
CA GLY A 501 -14.49 -3.71 21.69
C GLY A 501 -14.85 -5.18 21.48
N THR A 502 -15.07 -5.88 22.59
CA THR A 502 -15.56 -7.26 22.59
C THR A 502 -17.09 -7.24 22.64
N TRP A 503 -17.69 -7.80 21.61
CA TRP A 503 -19.12 -8.00 21.46
C TRP A 503 -19.49 -9.41 21.90
N GLU A 504 -20.65 -9.57 22.51
CA GLU A 504 -21.07 -10.85 23.09
C GLU A 504 -22.53 -11.18 22.76
N LEU A 505 -22.79 -12.47 22.60
CA LEU A 505 -24.12 -13.03 22.75
C LEU A 505 -24.07 -14.38 23.48
N LEU A 506 -25.21 -14.75 24.08
CA LEU A 506 -25.46 -16.08 24.65
C LEU A 506 -26.25 -16.92 23.65
N CYS A 507 -25.74 -18.10 23.27
CA CYS A 507 -26.46 -19.01 22.37
C CYS A 507 -27.75 -19.49 23.03
N GLN A 508 -28.87 -19.47 22.32
CA GLN A 508 -30.17 -19.76 22.93
C GLN A 508 -30.52 -21.24 22.94
N GLN A 509 -30.36 -21.91 21.79
CA GLN A 509 -30.80 -23.29 21.56
C GLN A 509 -29.73 -24.14 20.85
N LEU A 510 -28.47 -23.70 20.87
CA LEU A 510 -27.40 -24.37 20.14
C LEU A 510 -26.93 -25.63 20.89
N ARG A 511 -27.50 -26.78 20.51
CA ARG A 511 -27.23 -28.10 21.11
C ARG A 511 -26.89 -29.15 20.06
N GLY A 512 -25.83 -29.89 20.31
CA GLY A 512 -25.30 -30.96 19.47
C GLY A 512 -23.78 -30.93 19.44
N ARG A 513 -23.16 -32.10 19.24
CA ARG A 513 -21.70 -32.24 19.18
C ARG A 513 -21.08 -31.30 18.16
N TYR A 514 -21.61 -31.25 16.95
CA TYR A 514 -21.08 -30.43 15.87
C TYR A 514 -21.93 -29.17 15.72
N ALA A 515 -21.29 -28.01 15.61
CA ALA A 515 -21.97 -26.76 15.31
C ALA A 515 -21.32 -26.04 14.14
N GLN A 516 -22.07 -25.13 13.53
CA GLN A 516 -21.56 -24.24 12.50
C GLN A 516 -22.15 -22.85 12.72
N LEU A 517 -21.31 -21.83 12.54
CA LEU A 517 -21.72 -20.44 12.64
C LEU A 517 -21.81 -19.85 11.23
N ARG A 518 -22.79 -18.99 11.03
CA ARG A 518 -22.90 -18.11 9.87
C ARG A 518 -22.92 -16.68 10.37
N LEU A 519 -21.96 -15.87 9.91
CA LEU A 519 -21.88 -14.46 10.21
C LEU A 519 -22.39 -13.68 9.01
N VAL A 520 -23.37 -12.80 9.22
CA VAL A 520 -23.88 -11.88 8.21
C VAL A 520 -23.46 -10.48 8.60
N LEU A 521 -22.50 -9.92 7.87
CA LEU A 521 -22.06 -8.54 8.03
C LEU A 521 -22.97 -7.64 7.21
N GLN A 522 -23.43 -6.53 7.79
CA GLN A 522 -24.25 -5.54 7.10
C GLN A 522 -23.73 -4.13 7.35
N GLY A 523 -23.87 -3.26 6.35
CA GLY A 523 -23.49 -1.85 6.43
C GLY A 523 -24.24 -0.98 5.43
N ASN A 524 -24.13 0.34 5.61
CA ASN A 524 -24.79 1.33 4.76
C ASN A 524 -24.07 1.60 3.41
N GLY A 525 -22.95 0.91 3.15
CA GLY A 525 -22.11 1.06 1.96
C GLY A 525 -21.11 2.21 2.01
N ARG A 526 -21.05 2.98 3.10
CA ARG A 526 -20.01 3.98 3.40
C ARG A 526 -19.12 3.54 4.56
N VAL A 527 -19.69 2.79 5.49
CA VAL A 527 -19.01 2.23 6.65
C VAL A 527 -19.18 0.71 6.63
N THR A 528 -18.20 -0.01 7.15
CA THR A 528 -18.19 -1.46 7.21
C THR A 528 -17.92 -1.94 8.65
N PRO A 529 -18.63 -2.99 9.12
CA PRO A 529 -18.24 -3.65 10.35
C PRO A 529 -16.90 -4.38 10.15
N GLN A 530 -16.03 -4.32 11.15
CA GLN A 530 -14.73 -4.96 11.15
C GLN A 530 -14.66 -6.02 12.24
N VAL A 531 -14.54 -7.29 11.86
CA VAL A 531 -14.43 -8.43 12.77
C VAL A 531 -12.98 -8.90 12.84
N HIS A 532 -12.32 -8.69 13.97
CA HIS A 532 -10.92 -9.11 14.18
C HIS A 532 -10.83 -10.56 14.63
N ALA A 533 -11.64 -10.95 15.60
CA ALA A 533 -11.64 -12.31 16.13
C ALA A 533 -13.05 -12.77 16.48
N ALA A 534 -13.28 -14.09 16.41
CA ALA A 534 -14.49 -14.73 16.91
C ALA A 534 -14.14 -15.95 17.76
N ARG A 535 -14.82 -16.11 18.89
CA ARG A 535 -14.63 -17.19 19.85
C ARG A 535 -15.97 -17.84 20.19
N ALA A 536 -16.07 -19.16 20.02
CA ALA A 536 -17.28 -19.92 20.31
C ALA A 536 -17.03 -20.93 21.44
N TYR A 537 -17.64 -20.70 22.61
CA TYR A 537 -17.38 -21.45 23.84
C TYR A 537 -18.23 -22.73 23.96
N TYR A 538 -17.63 -23.81 24.45
CA TYR A 538 -18.23 -25.12 24.65
C TYR A 538 -17.45 -25.99 25.68
N PRO A 539 -18.09 -26.98 26.32
CA PRO A 539 -19.52 -27.01 26.58
C PRO A 539 -19.89 -25.92 27.59
N ARG A 540 -21.16 -25.49 27.59
CA ARG A 540 -21.72 -24.61 28.62
C ARG A 540 -21.60 -25.26 30.00
N PHE A 541 -21.03 -24.52 30.94
CA PHE A 541 -21.09 -24.87 32.35
C PHE A 541 -22.44 -24.42 32.93
N SER A 542 -23.28 -25.36 33.32
CA SER A 542 -24.65 -25.07 33.79
C SER A 542 -24.68 -24.99 35.31
N TYR A 543 -24.86 -23.78 35.84
CA TYR A 543 -25.09 -23.59 37.28
C TYR A 543 -26.37 -24.27 37.76
N ALA A 544 -27.40 -24.34 36.90
CA ALA A 544 -28.65 -25.01 37.27
C ALA A 544 -28.45 -26.52 37.49
N LYS A 545 -27.64 -27.18 36.65
CA LYS A 545 -27.34 -28.61 36.78
C LYS A 545 -26.36 -28.93 37.91
N GLU A 546 -25.36 -28.09 38.10
CA GLU A 546 -24.29 -28.35 39.08
C GLU A 546 -24.72 -27.99 40.51
N TYR A 547 -25.57 -26.96 40.67
CA TYR A 547 -25.84 -26.37 41.98
C TYR A 547 -27.31 -26.37 42.41
N LEU A 548 -28.28 -26.51 41.50
CA LEU A 548 -29.70 -26.53 41.88
C LEU A 548 -30.26 -27.96 41.97
N PRO A 549 -31.26 -28.19 42.84
CA PRO A 549 -31.99 -29.45 42.88
C PRO A 549 -32.70 -29.75 41.55
N ALA A 550 -32.81 -31.04 41.21
CA ALA A 550 -33.38 -31.50 39.93
C ALA A 550 -34.82 -31.01 39.67
N VAL A 551 -35.61 -30.70 40.70
CA VAL A 551 -36.98 -30.17 40.57
C VAL A 551 -37.06 -28.88 39.73
N TYR A 552 -36.00 -28.07 39.74
CA TYR A 552 -35.92 -26.84 38.93
C TYR A 552 -35.70 -27.13 37.42
N LEU A 553 -35.38 -28.37 37.06
CA LEU A 553 -35.11 -28.81 35.70
C LEU A 553 -36.23 -29.72 35.13
N GLU A 554 -37.24 -30.05 35.93
CA GLU A 554 -38.34 -30.95 35.51
C GLU A 554 -39.22 -30.33 34.42
N ASP A 555 -39.60 -29.06 34.57
CA ASP A 555 -40.30 -28.32 33.53
C ASP A 555 -39.31 -27.70 32.54
N ALA A 556 -39.34 -28.14 31.29
CA ALA A 556 -38.37 -27.73 30.26
C ALA A 556 -38.39 -26.21 29.99
N THR A 557 -39.55 -25.56 30.12
CA THR A 557 -39.68 -24.11 29.88
C THR A 557 -39.03 -23.32 31.00
N ALA A 558 -39.37 -23.64 32.25
CA ALA A 558 -38.76 -23.04 33.43
C ALA A 558 -37.26 -23.33 33.51
N ALA A 559 -36.84 -24.54 33.14
CA ALA A 559 -35.43 -24.93 33.10
C ALA A 559 -34.65 -24.07 32.10
N ASN A 560 -35.14 -23.90 30.87
CA ASN A 560 -34.48 -23.09 29.86
C ASN A 560 -34.32 -21.63 30.28
N PHE A 561 -35.38 -21.05 30.87
CA PHE A 561 -35.32 -19.70 31.42
C PHE A 561 -34.30 -19.60 32.57
N THR A 562 -34.35 -20.53 33.53
CA THR A 562 -33.46 -20.56 34.70
C THR A 562 -31.99 -20.70 34.28
N GLU A 563 -31.69 -21.58 33.33
CA GLU A 563 -30.37 -21.74 32.72
C GLU A 563 -29.83 -20.42 32.14
N ARG A 564 -30.66 -19.71 31.38
CA ARG A 564 -30.26 -18.43 30.76
C ARG A 564 -30.12 -17.31 31.79
N LEU A 565 -30.98 -17.29 32.81
CA LEU A 565 -30.90 -16.32 33.89
C LEU A 565 -29.60 -16.51 34.70
N LEU A 566 -29.29 -17.75 35.07
CA LEU A 566 -28.09 -18.08 35.84
C LEU A 566 -26.81 -17.93 35.01
N ALA A 567 -26.88 -18.10 33.68
CA ALA A 567 -25.74 -17.85 32.81
C ALA A 567 -25.19 -16.42 32.95
N ASN A 568 -26.05 -15.41 33.22
CA ASN A 568 -25.57 -14.05 33.47
C ASN A 568 -24.68 -13.96 34.73
N MET A 569 -25.09 -14.63 35.80
CA MET A 569 -24.34 -14.67 37.07
C MET A 569 -23.05 -15.49 36.90
N GLU A 570 -23.15 -16.64 36.22
CA GLU A 570 -22.00 -17.49 35.90
C GLU A 570 -20.93 -16.71 35.14
N GLY A 571 -21.29 -15.95 34.10
CA GLY A 571 -20.31 -15.20 33.34
C GLY A 571 -19.58 -14.13 34.16
N PHE A 572 -20.28 -13.46 35.07
CA PHE A 572 -19.67 -12.47 35.95
C PHE A 572 -18.63 -13.10 36.88
N TYR A 573 -18.96 -14.21 37.55
CA TYR A 573 -18.05 -14.86 38.50
C TYR A 573 -16.92 -15.60 37.79
N THR A 574 -17.19 -16.26 36.67
CA THR A 574 -16.20 -17.01 35.90
C THR A 574 -15.07 -16.11 35.40
N GLU A 575 -15.38 -14.87 35.03
CA GLU A 575 -14.38 -13.88 34.64
C GLU A 575 -13.46 -13.51 35.81
N ILE A 576 -14.04 -13.18 36.98
CA ILE A 576 -13.26 -12.87 38.20
C ILE A 576 -12.38 -14.05 38.61
N GLU A 577 -12.94 -15.25 38.63
CA GLU A 577 -12.17 -16.47 38.91
C GLU A 577 -11.08 -16.70 37.86
N GLY A 578 -11.37 -16.38 36.59
CA GLY A 578 -10.43 -16.43 35.48
C GLY A 578 -9.24 -15.50 35.70
N GLU A 579 -9.48 -14.26 36.14
CA GLU A 579 -8.44 -13.31 36.52
C GLU A 579 -7.60 -13.84 37.69
N ILE A 580 -8.25 -14.31 38.77
CA ILE A 580 -7.56 -14.91 39.93
C ILE A 580 -6.70 -16.09 39.50
N ARG A 581 -7.22 -16.96 38.63
CA ARG A 581 -6.48 -18.09 38.08
C ARG A 581 -5.33 -17.65 37.20
N ALA A 582 -5.47 -16.55 36.48
CA ALA A 582 -4.46 -16.01 35.57
C ALA A 582 -3.40 -15.14 36.26
N VAL A 583 -3.46 -14.94 37.58
CA VAL A 583 -2.48 -14.12 38.35
C VAL A 583 -1.04 -14.53 38.08
N TYR A 584 -0.76 -15.81 37.80
CA TYR A 584 0.59 -16.27 37.44
C TYR A 584 1.19 -15.51 36.24
N SER A 585 0.35 -15.05 35.31
CA SER A 585 0.79 -14.31 34.13
C SER A 585 1.36 -12.93 34.47
N LEU A 586 1.01 -12.36 35.64
CA LEU A 586 1.54 -11.10 36.13
C LEU A 586 2.96 -11.22 36.71
N PHE A 587 3.40 -12.44 37.06
CA PHE A 587 4.72 -12.66 37.68
C PHE A 587 5.85 -12.94 36.69
N ASP A 588 5.58 -12.96 35.38
CA ASP A 588 6.59 -13.12 34.33
C ASP A 588 6.54 -11.92 33.39
N GLY A 589 7.67 -11.21 33.24
CA GLY A 589 7.78 -10.05 32.36
C GLY A 589 7.50 -10.36 30.88
N ARG A 590 7.48 -11.63 30.46
CA ARG A 590 7.08 -12.03 29.10
C ARG A 590 5.56 -12.03 28.90
N SER A 591 4.80 -12.32 29.95
CA SER A 591 3.33 -12.45 29.89
C SER A 591 2.59 -11.30 30.56
N ALA A 592 3.22 -10.61 31.51
CA ALA A 592 2.57 -9.55 32.27
C ALA A 592 2.06 -8.43 31.34
N PRO A 593 0.87 -7.86 31.56
CA PRO A 593 0.39 -6.65 30.90
C PRO A 593 1.39 -5.48 30.98
N ALA A 594 1.35 -4.56 30.01
CA ALA A 594 2.34 -3.49 29.87
C ALA A 594 2.31 -2.46 31.02
N ASP A 595 1.12 -2.24 31.58
CA ASP A 595 0.84 -1.45 32.77
C ASP A 595 1.32 -2.13 34.07
N ALA A 596 1.28 -3.46 34.14
CA ALA A 596 1.78 -4.23 35.28
C ALA A 596 3.33 -4.34 35.34
N LEU A 597 4.05 -3.95 34.29
CA LEU A 597 5.51 -4.10 34.23
C LEU A 597 6.24 -3.27 35.28
N ASP A 598 5.79 -2.05 35.56
CA ASP A 598 6.45 -1.19 36.54
C ASP A 598 6.23 -1.71 37.97
N TRP A 599 5.03 -2.24 38.25
CA TRP A 599 4.74 -2.97 39.48
C TRP A 599 5.65 -4.20 39.63
N LEU A 600 5.73 -5.07 38.60
CA LEU A 600 6.56 -6.26 38.62
C LEU A 600 8.06 -5.94 38.77
N ALA A 601 8.53 -4.87 38.12
CA ALA A 601 9.89 -4.37 38.28
C ALA A 601 10.17 -3.96 39.73
N GLY A 602 9.20 -3.31 40.39
CA GLY A 602 9.27 -2.94 41.80
C GLY A 602 9.50 -4.12 42.75
N TRP A 603 8.90 -5.29 42.49
CA TRP A 603 9.16 -6.52 43.25
C TRP A 603 10.61 -7.00 43.17
N LEU A 604 11.28 -6.70 42.05
CA LEU A 604 12.69 -7.01 41.83
C LEU A 604 13.62 -5.89 42.31
N GLY A 605 13.10 -4.84 42.95
CA GLY A 605 13.86 -3.65 43.35
C GLY A 605 14.35 -2.79 42.18
N LEU A 606 13.82 -3.03 40.96
CA LEU A 606 14.17 -2.26 39.78
C LEU A 606 13.33 -0.97 39.74
N VAL A 607 14.00 0.14 39.44
CA VAL A 607 13.33 1.42 39.17
C VAL A 607 13.27 1.61 37.67
N VAL A 608 12.05 1.60 37.12
CA VAL A 608 11.81 1.88 35.70
C VAL A 608 11.51 3.37 35.59
N ASP A 609 12.42 4.11 34.96
CA ASP A 609 12.22 5.53 34.71
C ASP A 609 11.11 5.75 33.64
N PRO A 610 10.24 6.76 33.76
CA PRO A 610 9.22 7.07 32.75
C PRO A 610 9.76 7.23 31.32
N ILE A 611 11.06 7.55 31.15
CA ILE A 611 11.72 7.63 29.86
C ILE A 611 11.64 6.31 29.08
N TRP A 612 11.59 5.16 29.76
CA TRP A 612 11.45 3.85 29.09
C TRP A 612 10.14 3.74 28.33
N GLY A 613 9.04 4.23 28.91
CA GLY A 613 7.74 4.30 28.24
C GLY A 613 7.75 5.25 27.05
N THR A 614 8.36 6.43 27.21
CA THR A 614 8.48 7.44 26.13
C THR A 614 9.30 6.92 24.95
N ILE A 615 10.43 6.25 25.21
CA ILE A 615 11.27 5.63 24.17
C ILE A 615 10.47 4.54 23.45
N GLN A 616 9.74 3.70 24.18
CA GLN A 616 8.94 2.64 23.58
C GLN A 616 7.83 3.21 22.68
N GLN A 617 7.14 4.27 23.12
CA GLN A 617 6.10 4.94 22.33
C GLN A 617 6.67 5.51 21.03
N ARG A 618 7.78 6.26 21.10
CA ARG A 618 8.44 6.80 19.89
C ARG A 618 8.89 5.71 18.92
N ARG A 619 9.35 4.56 19.44
CA ARG A 619 9.71 3.41 18.60
C ARG A 619 8.49 2.82 17.90
N GLN A 620 7.37 2.70 18.59
CA GLN A 620 6.11 2.23 18.00
C GLN A 620 5.61 3.18 16.90
N GLU A 621 5.70 4.49 17.12
CA GLU A 621 5.33 5.52 16.13
C GLU A 621 6.25 5.48 14.90
N ALA A 622 7.57 5.38 15.10
CA ALA A 622 8.55 5.37 14.01
C ALA A 622 8.47 4.13 13.11
N LEU A 623 8.07 2.98 13.65
CA LEU A 623 7.95 1.71 12.90
C LEU A 623 6.63 1.65 12.09
N GLY A 624 5.68 2.54 12.36
CA GLY A 624 4.37 2.57 11.70
C GLY A 624 3.52 1.30 11.93
N PRO A 625 2.29 1.25 11.38
CA PRO A 625 1.40 0.09 11.52
C PRO A 625 1.79 -1.10 10.61
N ARG A 626 2.77 -0.93 9.72
CA ARG A 626 3.06 -1.85 8.60
C ARG A 626 3.96 -3.05 8.96
N ILE A 627 4.63 -3.06 10.12
CA ILE A 627 5.53 -4.16 10.51
C ILE A 627 4.76 -5.23 11.29
N ALA A 628 4.84 -6.48 10.81
CA ALA A 628 4.14 -7.64 11.36
C ALA A 628 4.51 -8.01 12.82
N SER A 629 5.59 -7.45 13.37
CA SER A 629 6.01 -7.65 14.76
C SER A 629 6.07 -6.32 15.51
N ARG A 630 5.26 -6.19 16.58
CA ARG A 630 5.35 -5.06 17.51
C ARG A 630 6.73 -5.07 18.17
N PRO A 631 7.42 -3.92 18.30
CA PRO A 631 8.70 -3.84 19.00
C PRO A 631 8.53 -4.33 20.43
N THR A 632 9.44 -5.20 20.89
CA THR A 632 9.36 -5.75 22.25
C THR A 632 9.54 -4.63 23.27
N ASP A 633 8.61 -4.52 24.23
CA ASP A 633 8.75 -3.57 25.33
C ASP A 633 10.01 -3.88 26.13
N ARG A 634 10.97 -2.95 26.13
CA ARG A 634 12.29 -3.13 26.74
C ARG A 634 12.23 -3.33 28.24
N ARG A 635 11.19 -2.85 28.92
CA ARG A 635 10.96 -3.10 30.35
C ARG A 635 10.85 -4.59 30.63
N ARG A 636 10.26 -5.36 29.71
CA ARG A 636 10.17 -6.84 29.81
C ARG A 636 11.55 -7.49 29.82
N LEU A 637 12.46 -7.02 28.96
CA LEU A 637 13.84 -7.51 28.90
C LEU A 637 14.62 -7.11 30.14
N PHE A 638 14.42 -5.88 30.63
CA PHE A 638 15.04 -5.40 31.85
C PHE A 638 14.65 -6.25 33.07
N ILE A 639 13.36 -6.52 33.25
CA ILE A 639 12.85 -7.44 34.27
C ILE A 639 13.42 -8.85 34.08
N ARG A 640 13.38 -9.39 32.84
CA ARG A 640 13.89 -10.73 32.55
C ARG A 640 15.37 -10.89 32.89
N PHE A 641 16.18 -9.86 32.69
CA PHE A 641 17.62 -9.88 32.95
C PHE A 641 18.01 -9.26 34.30
N ALA A 642 17.05 -8.94 35.18
CA ALA A 642 17.27 -8.29 36.47
C ALA A 642 18.41 -8.93 37.28
N ARG A 643 18.37 -10.26 37.44
CA ARG A 643 19.40 -11.00 38.20
C ARG A 643 20.81 -10.78 37.64
N ARG A 644 20.99 -10.90 36.32
CA ARG A 644 22.31 -10.71 35.67
C ARG A 644 22.81 -9.27 35.81
N LEU A 645 21.89 -8.31 35.78
CA LEU A 645 22.20 -6.90 36.01
C LEU A 645 22.65 -6.66 37.45
N TYR A 646 22.00 -7.28 38.43
CA TYR A 646 22.41 -7.21 39.83
C TYR A 646 23.77 -7.87 40.09
N GLU A 647 24.01 -9.07 39.55
CA GLU A 647 25.30 -9.78 39.68
C GLU A 647 26.47 -8.97 39.10
N ARG A 648 26.22 -8.12 38.10
CA ARG A 648 27.22 -7.32 37.40
C ARG A 648 27.17 -5.84 37.80
N ARG A 649 26.41 -5.48 38.83
CA ARG A 649 26.23 -4.08 39.24
C ARG A 649 27.58 -3.47 39.59
N GLY A 650 27.84 -2.26 39.07
CA GLY A 650 29.10 -1.54 39.29
C GLY A 650 30.27 -2.03 38.43
N THR A 651 30.08 -3.03 37.57
CA THR A 651 31.10 -3.45 36.59
C THR A 651 30.91 -2.76 35.24
N ALA A 652 31.99 -2.57 34.48
CA ALA A 652 31.92 -2.04 33.11
C ALA A 652 31.03 -2.90 32.20
N ALA A 653 31.05 -4.22 32.39
CA ALA A 653 30.20 -5.15 31.66
C ALA A 653 28.71 -4.98 31.99
N GLY A 654 28.38 -4.71 33.26
CA GLY A 654 27.00 -4.44 33.70
C GLY A 654 26.47 -3.11 33.16
N ILE A 655 27.28 -2.04 33.20
CA ILE A 655 26.92 -0.72 32.65
C ILE A 655 26.68 -0.82 31.14
N LYS A 656 27.60 -1.47 30.41
CA LYS A 656 27.46 -1.68 28.96
C LYS A 656 26.18 -2.44 28.63
N PHE A 657 25.88 -3.51 29.38
CA PHE A 657 24.68 -4.30 29.15
C PHE A 657 23.38 -3.51 29.41
N ALA A 658 23.33 -2.69 30.47
CA ALA A 658 22.19 -1.81 30.74
C ALA A 658 21.99 -0.76 29.64
N LEU A 659 23.09 -0.13 29.18
CA LEU A 659 23.04 0.86 28.08
C LEU A 659 22.60 0.23 26.76
N GLN A 660 23.05 -1.00 26.45
CA GLN A 660 22.60 -1.73 25.26
C GLN A 660 21.10 -2.02 25.32
N LEU A 661 20.58 -2.46 26.47
CA LEU A 661 19.13 -2.66 26.63
C LEU A 661 18.32 -1.37 26.41
N LEU A 662 18.85 -0.22 26.82
CA LEU A 662 18.15 1.06 26.74
C LEU A 662 18.32 1.79 25.39
N LEU A 663 19.48 1.69 24.73
CA LEU A 663 19.85 2.57 23.61
C LEU A 663 20.04 1.83 22.27
N GLU A 664 20.22 0.51 22.25
CA GLU A 664 20.54 -0.23 21.02
C GLU A 664 19.37 -0.14 20.00
N PRO A 665 19.53 0.51 18.83
CA PRO A 665 18.40 0.73 17.91
C PRO A 665 17.86 -0.58 17.30
N CYS A 666 18.73 -1.58 17.09
CA CYS A 666 18.40 -2.87 16.46
C CYS A 666 18.44 -4.05 17.46
N LEU A 667 18.03 -3.81 18.72
CA LEU A 667 18.09 -4.80 19.79
C LEU A 667 17.39 -6.13 19.41
N GLU A 668 16.26 -6.07 18.73
CA GLU A 668 15.47 -7.24 18.31
C GLU A 668 16.21 -8.09 17.28
N GLU A 669 16.89 -7.46 16.31
CA GLU A 669 17.69 -8.17 15.32
C GLU A 669 18.91 -8.83 15.96
N LEU A 670 19.53 -8.14 16.91
CA LEU A 670 20.64 -8.65 17.71
C LEU A 670 20.20 -9.85 18.58
N LEU A 671 19.03 -9.78 19.22
CA LEU A 671 18.45 -10.91 19.95
C LEU A 671 18.09 -12.08 19.03
N ALA A 672 17.54 -11.81 17.84
CA ALA A 672 17.23 -12.85 16.85
C ALA A 672 18.48 -13.52 16.28
N ARG A 673 19.55 -12.76 16.06
CA ARG A 673 20.88 -13.29 15.67
C ARG A 673 21.44 -14.18 16.78
N PHE A 674 21.38 -13.75 18.05
CA PHE A 674 21.83 -14.59 19.16
C PHE A 674 20.99 -15.85 19.35
N HIS A 675 19.67 -15.77 19.17
CA HIS A 675 18.81 -16.95 19.21
C HIS A 675 19.16 -17.94 18.09
N ARG A 676 19.35 -17.47 16.85
CA ARG A 676 19.79 -18.30 15.71
C ARG A 676 21.18 -18.89 15.86
N ALA A 677 22.04 -18.28 16.67
CA ALA A 677 23.38 -18.80 16.97
C ALA A 677 23.38 -19.78 18.16
N ALA A 678 22.29 -19.84 18.94
CA ALA A 678 22.15 -20.69 20.12
C ALA A 678 21.27 -21.93 19.88
N VAL A 679 20.52 -21.94 18.77
CA VAL A 679 19.80 -23.09 18.20
C VAL A 679 20.63 -23.62 17.04
#